data_AF-A0A6B3GTI6-F1
#
_entry.id   AF-A0A6B3GTI6-F1
#
_cell.length_a   1.000
_cell.length_b   1.000
_cell.length_c   1.000
_cell.angle_alpha   90.00
_cell.angle_beta   90.00
_cell.angle_gamma   90.00
#
_symmetry.space_group_name_H-M   'P 1'
#
loop_
_entity.id
_entity.type
_entity.pdbx_description
1 polymer ?
#
loop_
_entity_poly.entity_id
_entity_poly.type
_entity_poly.pdbx_seq_one_letter_code
_entity_poly.pdbx_strand_id
1 'polypeptide(L)'
;LKTALSLHMRKIPASLHFETPNPRIPLDELNLRVQQSPSDWPESGLALAGVSSFGMGGTNCHMVLQGMPVTEPGSASRGRGAEDRAGAVVPWMVSGRGEDALRAQAERLRTFVADRPELDADAVALSLVTSRDSHENRAVVLGGDRESLLTGLTALASGEPASRIVRSRGAVPAGRLAFLFSGQGSQRAGMGRELYAAFPVFTAALDEICSHFDPLLEQPLREVMFAEADEQRVLDRTAYTQPALFALEVALFRLLESWGIRPDAVTGHSIGELAAAHAAGLWTLADACTVVAARGRLMQQLPSGGAMVAVEAPESEVLPLLAGHEEHASVAAVNGPRATVISGTAEAVEDIAAQLATRGHRTRRLKVSHAFHSPLMDPMLEEFRQVLAGVEFHTPRLPMPAGDAALDPEYWVRHIRNTVRFTGQISWLEQHDTTLYLEIGPGGVLTAMAQDTITRAGALLLPTLHKNHDETHAITRTAAELHVSGMEIAWLEVLADLGVTPSHRVELPTYAFQRRRYWLKETVGVSAGRLNETADAAADKEVAESAPQAARYAGAFAFAGMSQEDANRGLLDLVRRHIAAVLEHDSPEQVAVDAPFKQLGFDSLMSVEFCAALGRAVGARLPSSALYDHPTPEQLAQHLHGELAGVRGEVAAPEASDAS
;
A
#
# COMPACT_ATOMS: atom_id res chain seq x y z
N LEU A 1 -5.87 30.54 -30.74
CA LEU A 1 -4.59 30.22 -30.06
C LEU A 1 -3.66 31.42 -29.97
N LYS A 2 -3.09 31.95 -31.07
CA LYS A 2 -2.20 33.15 -31.07
C LYS A 2 -2.72 34.26 -30.15
N THR A 3 -3.95 34.72 -30.37
CA THR A 3 -4.58 35.79 -29.59
C THR A 3 -4.72 35.45 -28.11
N ALA A 4 -5.14 34.22 -27.79
CA ALA A 4 -5.29 33.79 -26.40
C ALA A 4 -3.94 33.75 -25.66
N LEU A 5 -2.89 33.24 -26.30
CA LEU A 5 -1.53 33.25 -25.76
C LEU A 5 -1.00 34.68 -25.61
N SER A 6 -1.26 35.56 -26.57
CA SER A 6 -0.87 36.97 -26.49
C SER A 6 -1.55 37.71 -25.33
N LEU A 7 -2.84 37.44 -25.09
CA LEU A 7 -3.58 37.99 -23.97
C LEU A 7 -3.07 37.44 -22.62
N HIS A 8 -2.78 36.13 -22.55
CA HIS A 8 -2.27 35.47 -21.35
C HIS A 8 -0.87 35.94 -20.98
N MET A 9 0.05 35.95 -21.94
CA MET A 9 1.45 36.36 -21.75
C MET A 9 1.64 37.88 -21.76
N ARG A 10 0.59 38.65 -22.06
CA ARG A 10 0.63 40.11 -22.25
C ARG A 10 1.69 40.55 -23.27
N LYS A 11 1.82 39.81 -24.37
CA LYS A 11 2.79 40.08 -25.47
C LYS A 11 2.16 39.93 -26.85
N ILE A 12 2.51 40.86 -27.76
CA ILE A 12 2.08 40.86 -29.15
C ILE A 12 3.25 40.39 -30.03
N PRO A 13 3.15 39.23 -30.70
CA PRO A 13 4.19 38.74 -31.59
C PRO A 13 4.19 39.49 -32.93
N ALA A 14 5.35 39.51 -33.59
CA ALA A 14 5.50 40.07 -34.93
C ALA A 14 4.68 39.29 -35.97
N SER A 15 4.19 40.01 -36.97
CA SER A 15 3.72 39.46 -38.25
C SER A 15 4.89 39.41 -39.22
N LEU A 16 5.19 38.22 -39.73
CA LEU A 16 6.27 38.00 -40.69
C LEU A 16 5.83 38.43 -42.11
N HIS A 17 6.81 38.69 -42.99
CA HIS A 17 6.60 39.02 -44.40
C HIS A 17 5.78 40.31 -44.67
N PHE A 18 5.88 41.28 -43.76
CA PHE A 18 5.29 42.61 -43.93
C PHE A 18 6.38 43.68 -43.96
N GLU A 19 6.83 44.03 -45.16
CA GLU A 19 7.84 45.07 -45.40
C GLU A 19 7.23 46.30 -46.09
N THR A 20 6.58 46.09 -47.23
CA THR A 20 5.91 47.15 -48.00
C THR A 20 4.39 46.96 -47.90
N PRO A 21 3.63 47.91 -47.31
CA PRO A 21 2.17 47.84 -47.24
C PRO A 21 1.53 47.80 -48.63
N ASN A 22 0.38 47.13 -48.77
CA ASN A 22 -0.39 47.18 -50.01
C ASN A 22 -0.94 48.61 -50.19
N PRO A 23 -0.62 49.32 -51.29
CA PRO A 23 -1.00 50.73 -51.47
C PRO A 23 -2.52 50.94 -51.56
N ARG A 24 -3.31 49.87 -51.76
CA ARG A 24 -4.78 49.92 -51.77
C ARG A 24 -5.40 49.86 -50.37
N ILE A 25 -4.62 49.65 -49.32
CA ILE A 25 -5.09 49.58 -47.93
C ILE A 25 -4.50 50.77 -47.17
N PRO A 26 -5.28 51.83 -46.92
CA PRO A 26 -4.79 53.04 -46.24
C PRO A 26 -4.73 52.79 -44.72
N LEU A 27 -3.71 52.06 -44.26
CA LEU A 27 -3.57 51.65 -42.85
C LEU A 27 -3.59 52.84 -41.88
N ASP A 28 -2.95 53.94 -42.24
CA ASP A 28 -2.89 55.16 -41.41
C ASP A 28 -4.28 55.80 -41.26
N GLU A 29 -5.10 55.83 -42.33
CA GLU A 29 -6.47 56.36 -42.28
C GLU A 29 -7.41 55.44 -41.46
N LEU A 30 -7.13 54.13 -41.46
CA LEU A 30 -7.89 53.13 -40.71
C LEU A 30 -7.44 53.01 -39.24
N ASN A 31 -6.43 53.78 -38.82
CA ASN A 31 -5.80 53.67 -37.50
C ASN A 31 -5.34 52.24 -37.18
N LEU A 32 -4.81 51.55 -38.19
CA LEU A 32 -4.32 50.18 -38.09
C LEU A 32 -2.79 50.17 -38.26
N ARG A 33 -2.11 49.43 -37.37
CA ARG A 33 -0.68 49.17 -37.47
C ARG A 33 -0.43 47.67 -37.52
N VAL A 34 0.42 47.24 -38.45
CA VAL A 34 0.90 45.85 -38.46
C VAL A 34 2.11 45.73 -37.54
N GLN A 35 2.07 44.77 -36.61
CA GLN A 35 3.16 44.50 -35.69
C GLN A 35 4.34 43.86 -36.44
N GLN A 36 5.52 44.50 -36.44
CA GLN A 36 6.72 43.99 -37.15
C GLN A 36 7.80 43.43 -36.21
N SER A 37 7.72 43.70 -34.91
CA SER A 37 8.63 43.16 -33.87
C SER A 37 7.83 42.71 -32.65
N PRO A 38 8.31 41.80 -31.79
CA PRO A 38 7.62 41.49 -30.54
C PRO A 38 7.51 42.73 -29.65
N SER A 39 6.35 42.97 -29.05
CA SER A 39 6.17 44.03 -28.05
C SER A 39 5.28 43.59 -26.90
N ASP A 40 5.31 44.35 -25.81
CA ASP A 40 4.37 44.18 -24.72
C ASP A 40 2.96 44.63 -25.12
N TRP A 41 1.97 44.16 -24.40
CA TRP A 41 0.58 44.60 -24.54
C TRP A 41 0.44 46.04 -24.03
N PRO A 42 -0.25 46.95 -24.73
CA PRO A 42 -0.42 48.33 -24.27
C PRO A 42 -1.01 48.42 -22.86
N GLU A 43 -0.40 49.21 -21.98
CA GLU A 43 -0.84 49.46 -20.61
C GLU A 43 -2.09 50.36 -20.58
N SER A 44 -3.24 49.81 -20.94
CA SER A 44 -4.51 50.51 -20.79
C SER A 44 -5.67 49.54 -20.59
N GLY A 45 -6.22 49.52 -19.37
CA GLY A 45 -7.50 48.86 -19.07
C GLY A 45 -7.57 47.35 -19.40
N LEU A 46 -8.73 46.94 -19.92
CA LEU A 46 -9.01 45.54 -20.30
C LEU A 46 -8.23 45.16 -21.57
N ALA A 47 -7.45 44.08 -21.52
CA ALA A 47 -6.83 43.54 -22.72
C ALA A 47 -7.90 42.88 -23.60
N LEU A 48 -8.25 43.53 -24.71
CA LEU A 48 -9.25 43.08 -25.67
C LEU A 48 -8.61 42.82 -27.03
N ALA A 49 -9.06 41.77 -27.72
CA ALA A 49 -8.57 41.42 -29.03
C ALA A 49 -9.67 40.84 -29.93
N GLY A 50 -9.70 41.28 -31.18
CA GLY A 50 -10.57 40.70 -32.21
C GLY A 50 -9.87 39.59 -32.99
N VAL A 51 -10.59 38.54 -33.37
CA VAL A 51 -10.17 37.49 -34.31
C VAL A 51 -11.20 37.39 -35.41
N SER A 52 -10.79 37.63 -36.64
CA SER A 52 -11.64 37.53 -37.83
C SER A 52 -11.22 36.35 -38.70
N SER A 53 -12.19 35.63 -39.25
CA SER A 53 -11.99 34.60 -40.28
C SER A 53 -13.06 34.74 -41.36
N PHE A 54 -12.62 34.82 -42.62
CA PHE A 54 -13.49 35.05 -43.78
C PHE A 54 -13.32 33.87 -44.75
N GLY A 55 -14.33 32.99 -44.82
CA GLY A 55 -14.29 31.80 -45.67
C GLY A 55 -14.59 32.13 -47.13
N MET A 56 -13.98 31.40 -48.06
CA MET A 56 -14.17 31.59 -49.51
C MET A 56 -15.64 31.48 -49.95
N GLY A 57 -16.46 30.70 -49.24
CA GLY A 57 -17.91 30.58 -49.48
C GLY A 57 -18.76 31.76 -48.98
N GLY A 58 -18.15 32.81 -48.40
CA GLY A 58 -18.82 34.02 -47.93
C GLY A 58 -19.22 34.01 -46.44
N THR A 59 -19.00 32.91 -45.72
CA THR A 59 -19.24 32.85 -44.27
C THR A 59 -18.14 33.61 -43.53
N ASN A 60 -18.56 34.62 -42.76
CA ASN A 60 -17.69 35.46 -41.96
C ASN A 60 -17.90 35.15 -40.47
N CYS A 61 -16.81 35.03 -39.72
CA CYS A 61 -16.83 34.89 -38.27
C CYS A 61 -15.93 35.94 -37.63
N HIS A 62 -16.41 36.60 -36.58
CA HIS A 62 -15.63 37.51 -35.76
C HIS A 62 -15.83 37.18 -34.29
N MET A 63 -14.73 37.09 -33.55
CA MET A 63 -14.73 36.83 -32.11
C MET A 63 -13.99 37.95 -31.39
N VAL A 64 -14.51 38.36 -30.23
CA VAL A 64 -13.84 39.28 -29.32
C VAL A 64 -13.41 38.49 -28.09
N LEU A 65 -12.11 38.58 -27.76
CA LEU A 65 -11.51 37.92 -26.61
C LEU A 65 -11.08 38.97 -25.60
N GLN A 66 -11.27 38.65 -24.33
CA GLN A 66 -10.80 39.46 -23.20
C GLN A 66 -9.77 38.65 -22.41
N GLY A 67 -8.64 39.28 -22.09
CA GLY A 67 -7.65 38.73 -21.16
C GLY A 67 -8.19 38.72 -19.73
N MET A 68 -7.81 37.71 -18.94
CA MET A 68 -8.16 37.66 -17.53
C MET A 68 -7.58 38.89 -16.79
N PRO A 69 -8.32 39.46 -15.81
CA PRO A 69 -7.74 40.42 -14.89
C PRO A 69 -6.47 39.82 -14.30
N VAL A 70 -5.39 40.59 -14.26
CA VAL A 70 -4.20 40.18 -13.51
C VAL A 70 -4.60 40.28 -12.04
N THR A 71 -5.01 39.17 -11.45
CA THR A 71 -4.98 39.06 -9.99
C THR A 71 -3.50 39.11 -9.66
N GLU A 72 -3.04 40.16 -8.99
CA GLU A 72 -1.71 40.09 -8.39
C GLU A 72 -1.67 38.80 -7.56
N PRO A 73 -0.61 38.00 -7.68
CA PRO A 73 -0.44 36.87 -6.79
C PRO A 73 -0.41 37.45 -5.37
N GLY A 74 -1.57 37.42 -4.69
CA GLY A 74 -1.67 37.84 -3.31
C GLY A 74 -0.59 37.06 -2.59
N SER A 75 0.26 37.77 -1.83
CA SER A 75 1.44 37.21 -1.20
C SER A 75 1.05 35.91 -0.52
N ALA A 76 1.26 34.79 -1.21
CA ALA A 76 0.94 33.49 -0.68
C ALA A 76 1.87 33.40 0.52
N SER A 77 1.31 33.35 1.73
CA SER A 77 2.10 32.97 2.88
C SER A 77 2.82 31.71 2.44
N ARG A 78 4.16 31.75 2.38
CA ARG A 78 4.95 30.54 2.26
C ARG A 78 4.37 29.62 3.34
N GLY A 79 3.63 28.58 2.92
CA GLY A 79 3.19 27.53 3.85
C GLY A 79 4.42 27.06 4.61
N ARG A 80 4.23 26.56 5.84
CA ARG A 80 5.29 26.05 6.71
C ARG A 80 6.40 25.44 5.85
N GLY A 81 7.60 26.03 5.91
CA GLY A 81 8.70 25.63 5.04
C GLY A 81 8.99 24.14 5.19
N ALA A 82 9.59 23.53 4.17
CA ALA A 82 10.03 22.14 4.21
C ALA A 82 10.87 21.79 5.47
N GLU A 83 11.50 22.79 6.09
CA GLU A 83 12.27 22.67 7.34
C GLU A 83 11.41 22.36 8.58
N ASP A 84 10.10 22.66 8.57
CA ASP A 84 9.16 22.42 9.68
C ASP A 84 8.44 21.05 9.58
N ARG A 85 8.74 20.27 8.53
CA ARG A 85 8.11 18.97 8.21
C ARG A 85 9.11 17.81 8.25
N ALA A 86 9.85 17.68 9.35
CA ALA A 86 10.70 16.50 9.54
C ALA A 86 9.85 15.21 9.41
N GLY A 87 10.10 14.39 8.37
CA GLY A 87 9.42 13.12 8.13
C GLY A 87 8.24 13.14 7.14
N ALA A 88 7.83 14.29 6.58
CA ALA A 88 6.67 14.32 5.68
C ALA A 88 6.97 13.66 4.33
N VAL A 89 6.18 12.65 3.97
CA VAL A 89 6.26 11.92 2.69
C VAL A 89 5.27 12.52 1.71
N VAL A 90 5.72 12.91 0.52
CA VAL A 90 4.86 13.43 -0.55
C VAL A 90 4.68 12.36 -1.63
N PRO A 91 3.45 11.92 -1.93
CA PRO A 91 3.18 10.95 -2.98
C PRO A 91 3.03 11.62 -4.36
N TRP A 92 3.80 11.17 -5.35
CA TRP A 92 3.63 11.54 -6.76
C TRP A 92 3.05 10.38 -7.57
N MET A 93 1.77 10.50 -7.91
CA MET A 93 1.05 9.53 -8.72
C MET A 93 1.41 9.68 -10.20
N VAL A 94 1.77 8.58 -10.83
CA VAL A 94 2.04 8.47 -12.27
C VAL A 94 1.21 7.33 -12.81
N SER A 95 0.53 7.53 -13.94
CA SER A 95 -0.21 6.45 -14.61
C SER A 95 -0.03 6.49 -16.13
N GLY A 96 -0.22 5.33 -16.76
CA GLY A 96 -0.18 5.16 -18.21
C GLY A 96 -1.05 3.99 -18.67
N ARG A 97 -1.43 4.00 -19.95
CA ARG A 97 -2.05 2.84 -20.61
C ARG A 97 -0.95 1.92 -21.15
N GLY A 98 -0.60 0.90 -20.37
CA GLY A 98 0.54 0.02 -20.59
C GLY A 98 1.84 0.52 -19.94
N GLU A 99 2.74 -0.43 -19.68
CA GLU A 99 4.04 -0.20 -19.04
C GLU A 99 4.90 0.85 -19.77
N ASP A 100 4.96 0.80 -21.10
CA ASP A 100 5.74 1.77 -21.89
C ASP A 100 5.23 3.21 -21.70
N ALA A 101 3.90 3.38 -21.59
CA ALA A 101 3.31 4.69 -21.37
C ALA A 101 3.56 5.19 -19.95
N LEU A 102 3.50 4.31 -18.95
CA LEU A 102 3.83 4.65 -17.57
C LEU A 102 5.28 5.12 -17.45
N ARG A 103 6.23 4.36 -18.00
CA ARG A 103 7.66 4.71 -18.00
C ARG A 103 7.93 6.03 -18.73
N ALA A 104 7.34 6.21 -19.91
CA ALA A 104 7.49 7.44 -20.67
C ALA A 104 6.85 8.64 -19.98
N GLN A 105 5.75 8.45 -19.22
CA GLN A 105 5.13 9.50 -18.43
C GLN A 105 5.98 9.87 -17.22
N ALA A 106 6.61 8.89 -16.55
CA ALA A 106 7.56 9.12 -15.47
C ALA A 106 8.77 9.93 -15.97
N GLU A 107 9.35 9.56 -17.11
CA GLU A 107 10.47 10.30 -17.71
C GLU A 107 10.10 11.73 -18.08
N ARG A 108 8.91 11.94 -18.68
CA ARG A 108 8.43 13.30 -19.00
C ARG A 108 8.26 14.16 -17.75
N LEU A 109 7.69 13.59 -16.69
CA LEU A 109 7.55 14.31 -15.42
C LEU A 109 8.92 14.61 -14.80
N ARG A 110 9.85 13.64 -14.84
CA ARG A 110 11.22 13.80 -14.34
C ARG A 110 11.93 14.96 -15.04
N THR A 111 11.96 14.97 -16.37
CA THR A 111 12.59 16.06 -17.15
C THR A 111 11.92 17.40 -16.86
N PHE A 112 10.59 17.43 -16.87
CA PHE A 112 9.81 18.65 -16.61
C PHE A 112 10.12 19.27 -15.25
N VAL A 113 10.17 18.43 -14.21
CA VAL A 113 10.52 18.87 -12.86
C VAL A 113 11.97 19.29 -12.85
N ALA A 114 12.92 18.46 -13.31
CA ALA A 114 14.36 18.74 -13.28
C ALA A 114 14.73 20.09 -13.94
N ASP A 115 14.11 20.43 -15.07
CA ASP A 115 14.33 21.69 -15.79
C ASP A 115 13.75 22.93 -15.09
N ARG A 116 12.95 22.73 -14.03
CA ARG A 116 12.23 23.76 -13.27
C ARG A 116 12.47 23.61 -11.77
N PRO A 117 13.64 24.00 -11.26
CA PRO A 117 14.00 23.92 -9.84
C PRO A 117 13.09 24.75 -8.93
N GLU A 118 12.38 25.75 -9.48
CA GLU A 118 11.42 26.59 -8.78
C GLU A 118 10.09 25.89 -8.44
N LEU A 119 9.82 24.72 -9.02
CA LEU A 119 8.59 23.98 -8.73
C LEU A 119 8.64 23.34 -7.35
N ASP A 120 7.62 23.66 -6.57
CA ASP A 120 7.32 23.04 -5.28
C ASP A 120 6.76 21.61 -5.46
N ALA A 121 7.26 20.68 -4.65
CA ALA A 121 6.91 19.26 -4.74
C ALA A 121 5.44 19.00 -4.35
N ASP A 122 4.94 19.75 -3.38
CA ASP A 122 3.55 19.76 -2.92
C ASP A 122 2.60 20.18 -4.06
N ALA A 123 2.95 21.27 -4.76
CA ALA A 123 2.19 21.77 -5.89
C ALA A 123 2.15 20.77 -7.06
N VAL A 124 3.25 20.06 -7.31
CA VAL A 124 3.30 18.97 -8.29
C VAL A 124 2.37 17.83 -7.87
N ALA A 125 2.45 17.36 -6.62
CA ALA A 125 1.60 16.29 -6.09
C ALA A 125 0.11 16.62 -6.23
N LEU A 126 -0.31 17.82 -5.79
CA LEU A 126 -1.67 18.31 -5.93
C LEU A 126 -2.12 18.35 -7.40
N SER A 127 -1.25 18.78 -8.29
CA SER A 127 -1.55 18.86 -9.72
C SER A 127 -1.69 17.48 -10.35
N LEU A 128 -0.91 16.48 -9.90
CA LEU A 128 -1.04 15.09 -10.35
C LEU A 128 -2.40 14.52 -9.94
N VAL A 129 -2.88 14.76 -8.72
CA VAL A 129 -4.22 14.31 -8.28
C VAL A 129 -5.33 14.98 -9.06
N THR A 130 -5.23 16.31 -9.23
CA THR A 130 -6.40 17.12 -9.60
C THR A 130 -6.53 17.45 -11.09
N SER A 131 -5.53 17.10 -11.89
CA SER A 131 -5.48 17.46 -13.31
C SER A 131 -5.08 16.30 -14.23
N ARG A 132 -4.96 15.08 -13.71
CA ARG A 132 -4.62 13.89 -14.48
C ARG A 132 -5.63 12.79 -14.25
N ASP A 133 -5.94 12.08 -15.33
CA ASP A 133 -6.69 10.84 -15.25
C ASP A 133 -5.81 9.74 -14.63
N SER A 134 -6.43 8.82 -13.89
CA SER A 134 -5.77 7.62 -13.39
C SER A 134 -6.02 6.45 -14.35
N HIS A 135 -4.99 6.03 -15.07
CA HIS A 135 -5.02 4.89 -16.00
C HIS A 135 -4.75 3.55 -15.29
N GLU A 136 -4.81 2.44 -16.02
CA GLU A 136 -4.67 1.09 -15.46
C GLU A 136 -3.27 0.76 -14.91
N ASN A 137 -2.19 1.17 -15.59
CA ASN A 137 -0.83 0.98 -15.06
C ASN A 137 -0.50 2.18 -14.19
N ARG A 138 -0.50 1.95 -12.87
CA ARG A 138 -0.29 2.98 -11.85
C ARG A 138 1.03 2.74 -11.11
N ALA A 139 1.69 3.84 -10.78
CA ALA A 139 2.77 3.88 -9.83
C ALA A 139 2.64 5.13 -8.94
N VAL A 140 3.17 5.05 -7.74
CA VAL A 140 3.32 6.16 -6.82
C VAL A 140 4.78 6.24 -6.40
N VAL A 141 5.39 7.41 -6.58
CA VAL A 141 6.73 7.70 -6.09
C VAL A 141 6.59 8.41 -4.75
N LEU A 142 7.21 7.88 -3.70
CA LEU A 142 7.18 8.41 -2.34
C LEU A 142 8.52 9.07 -2.02
N GLY A 143 8.52 10.35 -1.66
CA GLY A 143 9.74 11.06 -1.28
C GLY A 143 9.48 12.19 -0.31
N GLY A 144 10.42 12.44 0.60
CA GLY A 144 10.35 13.54 1.56
C GLY A 144 10.93 14.85 1.02
N ASP A 145 11.64 14.77 -0.11
CA ASP A 145 12.25 15.90 -0.77
C ASP A 145 12.24 15.72 -2.29
N ARG A 146 12.58 16.80 -2.99
CA ARG A 146 12.62 16.84 -4.45
C ARG A 146 13.63 15.86 -5.06
N GLU A 147 14.78 15.66 -4.43
CA GLU A 147 15.83 14.79 -4.95
C GLU A 147 15.40 13.33 -4.93
N SER A 148 14.86 12.88 -3.80
CA SER A 148 14.29 11.54 -3.64
C SER A 148 13.15 11.26 -4.62
N LEU A 149 12.29 12.25 -4.90
CA LEU A 149 11.22 12.15 -5.90
C LEU A 149 11.76 12.04 -7.33
N LEU A 150 12.79 12.82 -7.69
CA LEU A 150 13.44 12.73 -9.01
C LEU A 150 14.17 11.39 -9.19
N THR A 151 14.83 10.89 -8.15
CA THR A 151 15.48 9.56 -8.14
C THR A 151 14.42 8.46 -8.34
N GLY A 152 13.31 8.54 -7.63
CA GLY A 152 12.20 7.60 -7.80
C GLY A 152 11.57 7.63 -9.20
N LEU A 153 11.39 8.82 -9.79
CA LEU A 153 10.93 8.92 -11.18
C LEU A 153 11.94 8.35 -12.18
N THR A 154 13.24 8.51 -11.92
CA THR A 154 14.32 7.93 -12.74
C THR A 154 14.28 6.41 -12.72
N ALA A 155 14.16 5.81 -11.54
CA ALA A 155 14.02 4.37 -11.40
C ALA A 155 12.72 3.86 -12.02
N LEU A 156 11.60 4.58 -11.87
CA LEU A 156 10.33 4.23 -12.52
C LEU A 156 10.42 4.28 -14.05
N ALA A 157 11.04 5.31 -14.62
CA ALA A 157 11.26 5.44 -16.05
C ALA A 157 12.11 4.30 -16.63
N SER A 158 13.14 3.87 -15.89
CA SER A 158 14.01 2.76 -16.26
C SER A 158 13.38 1.37 -16.01
N GLY A 159 12.33 1.29 -15.18
CA GLY A 159 11.71 0.04 -14.75
C GLY A 159 12.43 -0.69 -13.62
N GLU A 160 13.39 -0.02 -13.00
CA GLU A 160 14.20 -0.53 -11.90
C GLU A 160 13.37 -0.61 -10.60
N PRO A 161 13.54 -1.65 -9.77
CA PRO A 161 12.94 -1.67 -8.44
C PRO A 161 13.62 -0.62 -7.56
N ALA A 162 12.83 0.14 -6.82
CA ALA A 162 13.33 1.04 -5.79
C ALA A 162 12.35 1.03 -4.61
N SER A 163 12.87 1.15 -3.39
CA SER A 163 12.07 1.18 -2.15
C SER A 163 10.96 2.23 -2.23
N ARG A 164 11.27 3.40 -2.78
CA ARG A 164 10.40 4.57 -2.89
C ARG A 164 9.34 4.48 -3.98
N ILE A 165 9.29 3.39 -4.76
CA ILE A 165 8.32 3.21 -5.85
C ILE A 165 7.33 2.13 -5.44
N VAL A 166 6.07 2.51 -5.35
CA VAL A 166 4.95 1.57 -5.27
C VAL A 166 4.36 1.42 -6.66
N ARG A 167 4.32 0.21 -7.19
CA ARG A 167 3.83 -0.09 -8.55
C ARG A 167 2.89 -1.29 -8.51
N SER A 168 1.95 -1.30 -9.45
CA SER A 168 1.01 -2.43 -9.56
C SER A 168 1.78 -3.75 -9.68
N ARG A 169 1.42 -4.73 -8.84
CA ARG A 169 2.09 -6.04 -8.76
C ARG A 169 1.46 -7.09 -9.71
N GLY A 170 0.56 -6.65 -10.59
CA GLY A 170 -0.30 -7.49 -11.42
C GLY A 170 -1.79 -7.21 -11.14
N ALA A 171 -2.68 -7.88 -11.88
CA ALA A 171 -4.12 -7.76 -11.62
C ALA A 171 -4.46 -8.38 -10.26
N VAL A 172 -4.86 -7.55 -9.30
CA VAL A 172 -5.48 -8.05 -8.06
C VAL A 172 -6.91 -8.49 -8.41
N PRO A 173 -7.32 -9.71 -8.03
CA PRO A 173 -8.69 -10.15 -8.29
C PRO A 173 -9.68 -9.19 -7.65
N ALA A 174 -10.75 -8.85 -8.39
CA ALA A 174 -11.86 -8.10 -7.83
C ALA A 174 -12.42 -8.85 -6.62
N GLY A 175 -12.67 -8.14 -5.53
CA GLY A 175 -13.12 -8.74 -4.28
C GLY A 175 -13.20 -7.71 -3.16
N ARG A 176 -13.43 -8.23 -1.96
CA ARG A 176 -13.66 -7.43 -0.76
C ARG A 176 -12.36 -7.09 -0.03
N LEU A 177 -12.38 -5.96 0.67
CA LEU A 177 -11.33 -5.53 1.61
C LEU A 177 -11.71 -5.94 3.04
N ALA A 178 -10.82 -6.67 3.71
CA ALA A 178 -10.97 -6.98 5.13
C ALA A 178 -9.92 -6.24 5.96
N PHE A 179 -10.33 -5.71 7.12
CA PHE A 179 -9.40 -5.20 8.13
C PHE A 179 -9.15 -6.25 9.21
N LEU A 180 -7.87 -6.41 9.58
CA LEU A 180 -7.39 -7.41 10.53
C LEU A 180 -6.74 -6.71 11.71
N PHE A 181 -7.42 -6.67 12.85
CA PHE A 181 -6.99 -5.95 14.04
C PHE A 181 -6.02 -6.77 14.89
N SER A 182 -4.86 -6.20 15.19
CA SER A 182 -3.71 -6.91 15.76
C SER A 182 -3.92 -7.37 17.22
N GLY A 183 -3.22 -8.44 17.59
CA GLY A 183 -3.23 -8.95 18.95
C GLY A 183 -2.11 -8.39 19.81
N GLN A 184 -2.11 -8.76 21.09
CA GLN A 184 -1.02 -8.43 22.01
C GLN A 184 0.30 -9.11 21.60
N GLY A 185 1.41 -8.37 21.71
CA GLY A 185 2.76 -8.80 21.35
C GLY A 185 3.39 -7.97 20.22
N SER A 186 2.60 -7.13 19.54
CA SER A 186 3.05 -6.22 18.48
C SER A 186 3.35 -4.80 18.98
N GLN A 187 2.92 -4.45 20.20
CA GLN A 187 3.08 -3.11 20.77
C GLN A 187 4.55 -2.70 20.92
N ARG A 188 4.84 -1.43 20.69
CA ARG A 188 6.16 -0.81 20.90
C ARG A 188 6.00 0.60 21.45
N ALA A 189 6.92 0.98 22.32
CA ALA A 189 7.05 2.34 22.82
C ALA A 189 7.24 3.30 21.64
N GLY A 190 6.57 4.45 21.71
CA GLY A 190 6.53 5.44 20.65
C GLY A 190 5.57 5.13 19.50
N MET A 191 4.81 4.03 19.53
CA MET A 191 3.85 3.74 18.46
C MET A 191 2.75 4.81 18.36
N GLY A 192 2.45 5.25 17.15
CA GLY A 192 1.46 6.29 16.85
C GLY A 192 1.95 7.71 17.12
N ARG A 193 3.18 7.92 17.61
CA ARG A 193 3.71 9.24 17.94
C ARG A 193 3.96 10.09 16.68
N GLU A 194 4.47 9.47 15.64
CA GLU A 194 4.74 10.14 14.37
C GLU A 194 3.41 10.46 13.66
N LEU A 195 2.46 9.52 13.67
CA LEU A 195 1.11 9.74 13.15
C LEU A 195 0.38 10.88 13.87
N TYR A 196 0.50 10.94 15.21
CA TYR A 196 -0.09 12.00 16.02
C TYR A 196 0.47 13.38 15.70
N ALA A 197 1.75 13.46 15.34
CA ALA A 197 2.37 14.72 14.93
C ALA A 197 2.02 15.11 13.48
N ALA A 198 1.86 14.12 12.60
CA ALA A 198 1.67 14.33 11.17
C ALA A 198 0.20 14.55 10.77
N PHE A 199 -0.74 13.81 11.35
CA PHE A 199 -2.11 13.67 10.81
C PHE A 199 -3.19 14.18 11.76
N PRO A 200 -3.83 15.32 11.50
CA PRO A 200 -4.85 15.90 12.37
C PRO A 200 -6.03 14.96 12.68
N VAL A 201 -6.47 14.15 11.71
CA VAL A 201 -7.53 13.14 11.91
C VAL A 201 -7.11 12.08 12.93
N PHE A 202 -5.87 11.61 12.85
CA PHE A 202 -5.33 10.65 13.82
C PHE A 202 -5.17 11.28 15.20
N THR A 203 -4.66 12.52 15.28
CA THR A 203 -4.55 13.30 16.52
C THR A 203 -5.91 13.39 17.23
N ALA A 204 -6.93 13.85 16.52
CA ALA A 204 -8.28 14.03 17.07
C ALA A 204 -8.89 12.69 17.52
N ALA A 205 -8.69 11.63 16.75
CA ALA A 205 -9.15 10.29 17.10
C ALA A 205 -8.45 9.77 18.37
N LEU A 206 -7.12 9.86 18.45
CA LEU A 206 -6.37 9.38 19.61
C LEU A 206 -6.72 10.18 20.87
N ASP A 207 -6.87 11.49 20.77
CA ASP A 207 -7.27 12.36 21.89
C ASP A 207 -8.65 11.98 22.46
N GLU A 208 -9.63 11.74 21.59
CA GLU A 208 -10.96 11.29 22.00
C GLU A 208 -10.87 9.93 22.72
N ILE A 209 -10.15 8.97 22.16
CA ILE A 209 -10.02 7.62 22.74
C ILE A 209 -9.29 7.68 24.09
N CYS A 210 -8.20 8.43 24.20
CA CYS A 210 -7.48 8.63 25.46
C CYS A 210 -8.38 9.29 26.51
N SER A 211 -9.23 10.25 26.15
CA SER A 211 -10.16 10.89 27.09
C SER A 211 -11.14 9.90 27.75
N HIS A 212 -11.46 8.79 27.07
CA HIS A 212 -12.27 7.70 27.63
C HIS A 212 -11.47 6.71 28.48
N PHE A 213 -10.20 6.48 28.16
CA PHE A 213 -9.34 5.56 28.92
C PHE A 213 -8.70 6.17 30.16
N ASP A 214 -8.30 7.44 30.10
CA ASP A 214 -7.54 8.08 31.19
C ASP A 214 -8.26 8.01 32.55
N PRO A 215 -9.60 8.15 32.65
CA PRO A 215 -10.32 7.94 33.92
C PRO A 215 -10.33 6.49 34.43
N LEU A 216 -10.03 5.51 33.57
CA LEU A 216 -10.05 4.07 33.85
C LEU A 216 -8.65 3.49 34.13
N LEU A 217 -7.59 4.29 33.96
CA LEU A 217 -6.20 3.89 34.09
C LEU A 217 -5.49 4.67 35.21
N GLU A 218 -4.38 4.13 35.72
CA GLU A 218 -3.59 4.80 36.77
C GLU A 218 -2.75 5.97 36.22
N GLN A 219 -2.40 5.91 34.93
CA GLN A 219 -1.59 6.89 34.21
C GLN A 219 -2.26 7.20 32.87
N PRO A 220 -2.10 8.44 32.34
CA PRO A 220 -2.62 8.79 31.03
C PRO A 220 -2.10 7.86 29.94
N LEU A 221 -2.99 7.32 29.11
CA LEU A 221 -2.64 6.28 28.15
C LEU A 221 -1.61 6.76 27.13
N ARG A 222 -1.76 7.99 26.63
CA ARG A 222 -0.86 8.58 25.63
C ARG A 222 0.57 8.72 26.14
N GLU A 223 0.74 9.09 27.41
CA GLU A 223 2.08 9.20 28.02
C GLU A 223 2.77 7.83 28.04
N VAL A 224 2.04 6.76 28.36
CA VAL A 224 2.56 5.38 28.33
C VAL A 224 2.83 4.91 26.90
N MET A 225 2.01 5.28 25.92
CA MET A 225 2.21 4.94 24.50
C MET A 225 3.45 5.62 23.93
N PHE A 226 3.65 6.91 24.24
CA PHE A 226 4.70 7.75 23.65
C PHE A 226 5.98 7.80 24.48
N ALA A 227 6.03 7.03 25.56
CA ALA A 227 7.21 6.84 26.38
C ALA A 227 8.41 6.37 25.53
N GLU A 228 9.61 6.66 26.02
CA GLU A 228 10.84 6.22 25.37
C GLU A 228 11.03 4.70 25.51
N ALA A 229 11.87 4.12 24.66
CA ALA A 229 12.01 2.66 24.55
C ALA A 229 12.48 1.96 25.85
N ASP A 230 13.19 2.66 26.72
CA ASP A 230 13.62 2.18 28.04
C ASP A 230 12.49 2.10 29.08
N GLU A 231 11.37 2.76 28.81
CA GLU A 231 10.14 2.76 29.61
C GLU A 231 9.06 1.77 29.12
N GLN A 232 9.37 0.98 28.07
CA GLN A 232 8.52 -0.08 27.50
C GLN A 232 7.86 -1.01 28.55
N ARG A 233 8.48 -1.16 29.72
CA ARG A 233 7.97 -2.03 30.80
C ARG A 233 6.57 -1.65 31.28
N VAL A 234 6.18 -0.38 31.21
CA VAL A 234 4.82 0.04 31.59
C VAL A 234 3.83 -0.38 30.51
N LEU A 235 4.17 -0.11 29.25
CA LEU A 235 3.37 -0.52 28.09
C LEU A 235 3.19 -2.05 28.00
N ASP A 236 4.19 -2.83 28.43
CA ASP A 236 4.16 -4.30 28.48
C ASP A 236 3.24 -4.87 29.57
N ARG A 237 2.71 -4.03 30.49
CA ARG A 237 1.67 -4.45 31.43
C ARG A 237 0.36 -4.60 30.67
N THR A 238 -0.32 -5.73 30.84
CA THR A 238 -1.56 -6.07 30.11
C THR A 238 -2.63 -4.98 30.26
N ALA A 239 -2.68 -4.34 31.43
CA ALA A 239 -3.59 -3.23 31.72
C ALA A 239 -3.35 -1.99 30.84
N TYR A 240 -2.16 -1.79 30.28
CA TYR A 240 -1.84 -0.73 29.32
C TYR A 240 -1.72 -1.25 27.90
N THR A 241 -1.18 -2.46 27.69
CA THR A 241 -1.02 -3.03 26.35
C THR A 241 -2.35 -3.10 25.60
N GLN A 242 -3.42 -3.55 26.26
CA GLN A 242 -4.72 -3.72 25.60
C GLN A 242 -5.38 -2.38 25.24
N PRO A 243 -5.50 -1.40 26.15
CA PRO A 243 -5.95 -0.05 25.79
C PRO A 243 -5.09 0.62 24.71
N ALA A 244 -3.76 0.48 24.78
CA ALA A 244 -2.85 1.11 23.83
C ALA A 244 -3.00 0.56 22.40
N LEU A 245 -3.12 -0.77 22.27
CA LEU A 245 -3.39 -1.41 20.97
C LEU A 245 -4.75 -0.99 20.43
N PHE A 246 -5.81 -1.05 21.25
CA PHE A 246 -7.14 -0.59 20.85
C PHE A 246 -7.11 0.87 20.39
N ALA A 247 -6.45 1.77 21.13
CA ALA A 247 -6.38 3.18 20.81
C ALA A 247 -5.66 3.44 19.48
N LEU A 248 -4.50 2.81 19.26
CA LEU A 248 -3.77 2.90 18.00
C LEU A 248 -4.63 2.35 16.84
N GLU A 249 -5.22 1.18 17.01
CA GLU A 249 -5.96 0.51 15.94
C GLU A 249 -7.24 1.26 15.53
N VAL A 250 -7.98 1.80 16.50
CA VAL A 250 -9.17 2.61 16.21
C VAL A 250 -8.82 3.97 15.62
N ALA A 251 -7.70 4.58 16.03
CA ALA A 251 -7.20 5.81 15.41
C ALA A 251 -6.72 5.58 13.97
N LEU A 252 -6.03 4.46 13.69
CA LEU A 252 -5.66 4.03 12.33
C LEU A 252 -6.90 3.78 11.46
N PHE A 253 -7.91 3.08 12.01
CA PHE A 253 -9.18 2.84 11.32
C PHE A 253 -9.84 4.16 10.89
N ARG A 254 -9.95 5.14 11.79
CA ARG A 254 -10.53 6.47 11.49
C ARG A 254 -9.72 7.26 10.46
N LEU A 255 -8.39 7.19 10.53
CA LEU A 255 -7.51 7.81 9.53
C LEU A 255 -7.75 7.22 8.14
N LEU A 256 -7.76 5.89 8.02
CA LEU A 256 -8.01 5.20 6.75
C LEU A 256 -9.41 5.51 6.19
N GLU A 257 -10.45 5.54 7.05
CA GLU A 257 -11.79 5.93 6.62
C GLU A 257 -11.85 7.34 6.05
N SER A 258 -11.09 8.29 6.61
CA SER A 258 -11.00 9.67 6.11
C SER A 258 -10.39 9.74 4.71
N TRP A 259 -9.54 8.78 4.35
CA TRP A 259 -8.96 8.64 3.02
C TRP A 259 -9.83 7.85 2.04
N GLY A 260 -11.04 7.48 2.47
CA GLY A 260 -11.99 6.68 1.70
C GLY A 260 -11.69 5.18 1.70
N ILE A 261 -10.71 4.71 2.49
CA ILE A 261 -10.36 3.29 2.60
C ILE A 261 -11.26 2.66 3.66
N ARG A 262 -12.29 1.95 3.22
CA ARG A 262 -13.30 1.34 4.11
C ARG A 262 -13.33 -0.18 3.95
N PRO A 263 -13.34 -0.94 5.05
CA PRO A 263 -13.47 -2.39 4.98
C PRO A 263 -14.89 -2.82 4.60
N ASP A 264 -14.98 -3.94 3.90
CA ASP A 264 -16.21 -4.70 3.68
C ASP A 264 -16.45 -5.77 4.77
N ALA A 265 -15.41 -6.13 5.52
CA ALA A 265 -15.46 -7.07 6.64
C ALA A 265 -14.33 -6.79 7.64
N VAL A 266 -14.51 -7.20 8.89
CA VAL A 266 -13.50 -7.02 9.95
C VAL A 266 -13.29 -8.31 10.74
N THR A 267 -12.07 -8.51 11.21
CA THR A 267 -11.73 -9.56 12.17
C THR A 267 -10.58 -9.09 13.06
N GLY A 268 -10.30 -9.78 14.15
CA GLY A 268 -9.15 -9.47 14.97
C GLY A 268 -8.61 -10.66 15.74
N HIS A 269 -7.38 -10.52 16.23
CA HIS A 269 -6.72 -11.54 17.03
C HIS A 269 -6.78 -11.19 18.52
N SER A 270 -7.51 -11.99 19.30
CA SER A 270 -7.63 -11.75 20.75
C SER A 270 -8.13 -10.32 21.05
N ILE A 271 -7.30 -9.46 21.64
CA ILE A 271 -7.70 -8.06 21.91
C ILE A 271 -8.13 -7.31 20.65
N GLY A 272 -7.51 -7.60 19.50
CA GLY A 272 -7.91 -6.99 18.23
C GLY A 272 -9.36 -7.30 17.84
N GLU A 273 -9.93 -8.42 18.30
CA GLU A 273 -11.35 -8.74 18.02
C GLU A 273 -12.30 -7.75 18.71
N LEU A 274 -11.91 -7.14 19.84
CA LEU A 274 -12.67 -6.07 20.49
C LEU A 274 -12.57 -4.75 19.69
N ALA A 275 -11.41 -4.45 19.11
CA ALA A 275 -11.24 -3.32 18.21
C ALA A 275 -12.05 -3.50 16.91
N ALA A 276 -12.03 -4.71 16.34
CA ALA A 276 -12.85 -5.07 15.19
C ALA A 276 -14.36 -4.96 15.50
N ALA A 277 -14.80 -5.41 16.68
CA ALA A 277 -16.19 -5.29 17.09
C ALA A 277 -16.64 -3.83 17.27
N HIS A 278 -15.78 -2.98 17.85
CA HIS A 278 -16.05 -1.54 17.90
C HIS A 278 -16.11 -0.92 16.50
N ALA A 279 -15.17 -1.24 15.61
CA ALA A 279 -15.17 -0.77 14.23
C ALA A 279 -16.41 -1.24 13.46
N ALA A 280 -16.91 -2.44 13.74
CA ALA A 280 -18.18 -2.95 13.22
C ALA A 280 -19.41 -2.26 13.83
N GLY A 281 -19.24 -1.47 14.89
CA GLY A 281 -20.31 -0.74 15.56
C GLY A 281 -21.04 -1.51 16.64
N LEU A 282 -20.46 -2.60 17.18
CA LEU A 282 -21.05 -3.37 18.30
C LEU A 282 -21.19 -2.53 19.56
N TRP A 283 -20.17 -1.72 19.85
CA TRP A 283 -20.10 -0.86 21.02
C TRP A 283 -19.85 0.58 20.62
N THR A 284 -20.40 1.51 21.40
CA THR A 284 -19.94 2.90 21.39
C THR A 284 -18.46 2.95 21.78
N LEU A 285 -17.77 4.05 21.48
CA LEU A 285 -16.36 4.18 21.88
C LEU A 285 -16.20 4.09 23.41
N ALA A 286 -17.08 4.73 24.17
CA ALA A 286 -17.04 4.71 25.63
C ALA A 286 -17.24 3.30 26.21
N ASP A 287 -18.19 2.53 25.67
CA ASP A 287 -18.44 1.15 26.08
C ASP A 287 -17.26 0.24 25.73
N ALA A 288 -16.72 0.37 24.52
CA ALA A 288 -15.56 -0.40 24.09
C ALA A 288 -14.33 -0.12 24.98
N CYS A 289 -14.06 1.15 25.30
CA CYS A 289 -13.00 1.53 26.24
C CYS A 289 -13.23 0.92 27.63
N THR A 290 -14.47 0.91 28.12
CA THR A 290 -14.83 0.28 29.41
C THR A 290 -14.53 -1.22 29.40
N VAL A 291 -14.96 -1.94 28.37
CA VAL A 291 -14.72 -3.38 28.22
C VAL A 291 -13.22 -3.68 28.10
N VAL A 292 -12.49 -2.94 27.26
CA VAL A 292 -11.06 -3.15 27.02
C VAL A 292 -10.23 -2.86 28.27
N ALA A 293 -10.50 -1.74 28.96
CA ALA A 293 -9.81 -1.40 30.20
C ALA A 293 -10.05 -2.44 31.29
N ALA A 294 -11.30 -2.88 31.46
CA ALA A 294 -11.63 -3.93 32.41
C ALA A 294 -10.94 -5.25 32.08
N ARG A 295 -10.96 -5.70 30.82
CA ARG A 295 -10.26 -6.92 30.38
C ARG A 295 -8.77 -6.85 30.71
N GLY A 296 -8.12 -5.74 30.35
CA GLY A 296 -6.70 -5.53 30.62
C GLY A 296 -6.37 -5.54 32.11
N ARG A 297 -7.15 -4.81 32.92
CA ARG A 297 -7.01 -4.75 34.39
C ARG A 297 -7.18 -6.12 35.04
N LEU A 298 -8.27 -6.81 34.72
CA LEU A 298 -8.60 -8.10 35.33
C LEU A 298 -7.58 -9.17 34.99
N MET A 299 -7.15 -9.23 33.72
CA MET A 299 -6.07 -10.13 33.31
C MET A 299 -4.76 -9.84 34.02
N GLN A 300 -4.45 -8.56 34.26
CA GLN A 300 -3.22 -8.13 34.94
C GLN A 300 -3.21 -8.48 36.44
N GLN A 301 -4.38 -8.59 37.07
CA GLN A 301 -4.55 -8.90 38.50
C GLN A 301 -4.45 -10.39 38.82
N LEU A 302 -4.48 -11.25 37.81
CA LEU A 302 -4.34 -12.69 38.00
C LEU A 302 -2.93 -13.06 38.50
N PRO A 303 -2.77 -14.23 39.14
CA PRO A 303 -1.45 -14.69 39.56
C PRO A 303 -0.49 -14.86 38.37
N SER A 304 0.74 -14.37 38.53
CA SER A 304 1.84 -14.69 37.62
C SER A 304 2.26 -16.16 37.76
N GLY A 305 2.81 -16.75 36.71
CA GLY A 305 3.32 -18.14 36.74
C GLY A 305 2.79 -19.04 35.62
N GLY A 306 1.94 -18.51 34.74
CA GLY A 306 1.58 -19.17 33.48
C GLY A 306 2.67 -19.06 32.42
N ALA A 307 2.63 -19.94 31.42
CA ALA A 307 3.46 -19.86 30.23
C ALA A 307 2.61 -19.92 28.96
N MET A 308 3.14 -19.35 27.87
CA MET A 308 2.64 -19.56 26.51
C MET A 308 3.79 -19.97 25.61
N VAL A 309 3.59 -20.99 24.79
CA VAL A 309 4.60 -21.51 23.85
C VAL A 309 3.99 -21.62 22.47
N ALA A 310 4.63 -20.98 21.50
CA ALA A 310 4.34 -21.19 20.08
C ALA A 310 5.03 -22.47 19.60
N VAL A 311 4.30 -23.29 18.86
CA VAL A 311 4.72 -24.58 18.32
C VAL A 311 4.48 -24.61 16.82
N GLU A 312 5.49 -25.04 16.07
CA GLU A 312 5.37 -25.30 14.63
C GLU A 312 4.77 -26.70 14.36
N ALA A 313 3.52 -26.87 14.76
CA ALA A 313 2.75 -28.10 14.59
C ALA A 313 1.28 -27.77 14.30
N PRO A 314 0.58 -28.63 13.53
CA PRO A 314 -0.86 -28.54 13.39
C PRO A 314 -1.55 -28.85 14.72
N GLU A 315 -2.73 -28.26 14.94
CA GLU A 315 -3.51 -28.47 16.16
C GLU A 315 -3.79 -29.97 16.41
N SER A 316 -4.01 -30.76 15.36
CA SER A 316 -4.25 -32.20 15.45
C SER A 316 -3.13 -33.00 16.12
N GLU A 317 -1.90 -32.50 16.09
CA GLU A 317 -0.75 -33.12 16.76
C GLU A 317 -0.55 -32.62 18.20
N VAL A 318 -1.08 -31.43 18.51
CA VAL A 318 -1.00 -30.81 19.84
C VAL A 318 -2.12 -31.30 20.76
N LEU A 319 -3.36 -31.39 20.25
CA LEU A 319 -4.54 -31.78 21.05
C LEU A 319 -4.37 -33.11 21.80
N PRO A 320 -3.81 -34.19 21.21
CA PRO A 320 -3.63 -35.45 21.93
C PRO A 320 -2.71 -35.35 23.15
N LEU A 321 -1.80 -34.36 23.19
CA LEU A 321 -0.88 -34.14 24.32
C LEU A 321 -1.50 -33.29 25.44
N LEU A 322 -2.61 -32.61 25.17
CA LEU A 322 -3.38 -31.85 26.16
C LEU A 322 -4.39 -32.73 26.91
N ALA A 323 -4.66 -33.94 26.42
CA ALA A 323 -5.58 -34.87 27.05
C ALA A 323 -5.10 -35.23 28.46
N GLY A 324 -5.95 -35.01 29.46
CA GLY A 324 -5.62 -35.18 30.88
C GLY A 324 -4.94 -33.96 31.54
N HIS A 325 -4.71 -32.89 30.79
CA HIS A 325 -4.16 -31.61 31.28
C HIS A 325 -5.15 -30.45 31.13
N GLU A 326 -6.44 -30.70 30.91
CA GLU A 326 -7.45 -29.68 30.54
C GLU A 326 -7.62 -28.59 31.60
N GLU A 327 -7.39 -28.91 32.87
CA GLU A 327 -7.42 -27.98 34.01
C GLU A 327 -6.15 -27.11 34.12
N HIS A 328 -5.10 -27.45 33.38
CA HIS A 328 -3.78 -26.83 33.51
C HIS A 328 -3.27 -26.20 32.22
N ALA A 329 -3.67 -26.68 31.05
CA ALA A 329 -3.24 -26.17 29.76
C ALA A 329 -4.33 -26.31 28.68
N SER A 330 -4.29 -25.42 27.70
CA SER A 330 -5.15 -25.48 26.50
C SER A 330 -4.42 -24.93 25.28
N VAL A 331 -5.02 -25.14 24.10
CA VAL A 331 -4.63 -24.41 22.89
C VAL A 331 -5.12 -22.98 23.02
N ALA A 332 -4.18 -22.04 23.06
CA ALA A 332 -4.45 -20.61 23.16
C ALA A 332 -4.88 -20.00 21.82
N ALA A 333 -4.20 -20.41 20.75
CA ALA A 333 -4.45 -19.89 19.41
C ALA A 333 -4.05 -20.89 18.33
N VAL A 334 -4.81 -20.90 17.23
CA VAL A 334 -4.45 -21.57 15.98
C VAL A 334 -4.28 -20.47 14.94
N ASN A 335 -3.02 -20.12 14.69
CA ASN A 335 -2.60 -18.96 13.90
C ASN A 335 -2.29 -19.29 12.43
N GLY A 336 -2.14 -20.57 12.11
CA GLY A 336 -1.96 -21.06 10.75
C GLY A 336 -2.03 -22.59 10.73
N PRO A 337 -1.97 -23.23 9.55
CA PRO A 337 -2.07 -24.68 9.41
C PRO A 337 -1.04 -25.47 10.24
N ARG A 338 0.13 -24.88 10.50
CA ARG A 338 1.20 -25.44 11.32
C ARG A 338 1.67 -24.51 12.43
N ALA A 339 0.87 -23.52 12.82
CA ALA A 339 1.25 -22.52 13.81
C ALA A 339 0.22 -22.53 14.95
N THR A 340 0.55 -23.26 16.02
CA THR A 340 -0.32 -23.43 17.20
C THR A 340 0.35 -22.82 18.42
N VAL A 341 -0.41 -22.21 19.32
CA VAL A 341 0.07 -21.70 20.61
C VAL A 341 -0.61 -22.46 21.74
N ILE A 342 0.17 -22.99 22.68
CA ILE A 342 -0.34 -23.59 23.92
C ILE A 342 -0.14 -22.63 25.09
N SER A 343 -1.07 -22.63 26.03
CA SER A 343 -1.03 -21.77 27.22
C SER A 343 -1.59 -22.48 28.45
N GLY A 344 -1.09 -22.12 29.63
CA GLY A 344 -1.45 -22.79 30.88
C GLY A 344 -0.44 -22.55 32.00
N THR A 345 -0.40 -23.45 32.98
CA THR A 345 0.66 -23.49 33.99
C THR A 345 2.02 -23.72 33.32
N ALA A 346 3.08 -23.13 33.87
CA ALA A 346 4.41 -23.26 33.27
C ALA A 346 4.85 -24.72 33.14
N GLU A 347 4.62 -25.53 34.17
CA GLU A 347 4.93 -26.97 34.19
C GLU A 347 4.26 -27.73 33.05
N ALA A 348 2.92 -27.69 32.96
CA ALA A 348 2.18 -28.44 31.94
C ALA A 348 2.54 -28.00 30.52
N VAL A 349 2.67 -26.69 30.30
CA VAL A 349 3.01 -26.13 28.98
C VAL A 349 4.43 -26.49 28.55
N GLU A 350 5.40 -26.43 29.46
CA GLU A 350 6.80 -26.75 29.18
C GLU A 350 6.98 -28.24 28.92
N ASP A 351 6.29 -29.11 29.67
CA ASP A 351 6.31 -30.55 29.45
C ASP A 351 5.73 -30.93 28.08
N ILE A 352 4.59 -30.36 27.70
CA ILE A 352 3.97 -30.59 26.38
C ILE A 352 4.89 -30.04 25.27
N ALA A 353 5.46 -28.85 25.45
CA ALA A 353 6.40 -28.28 24.49
C ALA A 353 7.67 -29.13 24.33
N ALA A 354 8.20 -29.71 25.41
CA ALA A 354 9.34 -30.60 25.38
C ALA A 354 9.00 -31.90 24.62
N GLN A 355 7.82 -32.47 24.83
CA GLN A 355 7.36 -33.64 24.07
C GLN A 355 7.24 -33.34 22.57
N LEU A 356 6.69 -32.18 22.20
CA LEU A 356 6.62 -31.75 20.80
C LEU A 356 8.02 -31.53 20.20
N ALA A 357 8.96 -30.98 20.98
CA ALA A 357 10.35 -30.84 20.55
C ALA A 357 11.03 -32.20 20.32
N THR A 358 10.78 -33.20 21.16
CA THR A 358 11.32 -34.57 20.94
C THR A 358 10.75 -35.23 19.68
N ARG A 359 9.55 -34.81 19.24
CA ARG A 359 8.93 -35.23 17.98
C ARG A 359 9.41 -34.42 16.76
N GLY A 360 10.35 -33.49 16.95
CA GLY A 360 10.96 -32.72 15.87
C GLY A 360 10.30 -31.37 15.59
N HIS A 361 9.30 -30.94 16.37
CA HIS A 361 8.69 -29.62 16.19
C HIS A 361 9.52 -28.52 16.83
N ARG A 362 9.63 -27.37 16.17
CA ARG A 362 10.21 -26.17 16.80
C ARG A 362 9.22 -25.58 17.80
N THR A 363 9.73 -25.21 18.96
CA THR A 363 8.97 -24.55 20.02
C THR A 363 9.65 -23.24 20.43
N ARG A 364 8.86 -22.22 20.77
CA ARG A 364 9.35 -20.93 21.24
C ARG A 364 8.46 -20.39 22.35
N ARG A 365 9.03 -20.20 23.53
CA ARG A 365 8.35 -19.53 24.64
C ARG A 365 8.06 -18.07 24.28
N LEU A 366 6.84 -17.64 24.50
CA LEU A 366 6.41 -16.26 24.26
C LEU A 366 6.70 -15.41 25.49
N LYS A 367 7.15 -14.18 25.25
CA LYS A 367 7.37 -13.18 26.31
C LYS A 367 6.04 -12.53 26.66
N VAL A 368 5.30 -13.16 27.57
CA VAL A 368 4.01 -12.70 28.08
C VAL A 368 3.99 -12.72 29.60
N SER A 369 3.17 -11.86 30.20
CA SER A 369 3.02 -11.79 31.66
C SER A 369 2.15 -12.92 32.23
N HIS A 370 1.19 -13.39 31.45
CA HIS A 370 0.19 -14.38 31.85
C HIS A 370 -0.09 -15.37 30.72
N ALA A 371 -0.67 -16.52 31.07
CA ALA A 371 -1.14 -17.51 30.10
C ALA A 371 -2.57 -17.21 29.64
N PHE A 372 -2.70 -16.33 28.65
CA PHE A 372 -4.00 -15.99 28.06
C PHE A 372 -4.64 -17.19 27.36
N HIS A 373 -5.98 -17.18 27.24
CA HIS A 373 -6.75 -18.24 26.58
C HIS A 373 -6.52 -19.62 27.19
N SER A 374 -6.52 -19.67 28.54
CA SER A 374 -6.21 -20.86 29.34
C SER A 374 -7.09 -20.95 30.60
N PRO A 375 -7.13 -22.11 31.30
CA PRO A 375 -7.80 -22.25 32.59
C PRO A 375 -7.40 -21.19 33.63
N LEU A 376 -6.18 -20.64 33.51
CA LEU A 376 -5.72 -19.59 34.42
C LEU A 376 -6.49 -18.28 34.27
N MET A 377 -7.32 -18.12 33.24
CA MET A 377 -8.22 -16.98 33.08
C MET A 377 -9.56 -17.15 33.81
N ASP A 378 -9.92 -18.36 34.25
CA ASP A 378 -11.22 -18.64 34.88
C ASP A 378 -11.55 -17.73 36.09
N PRO A 379 -10.58 -17.36 36.97
CA PRO A 379 -10.89 -16.52 38.14
C PRO A 379 -11.41 -15.12 37.81
N MET A 380 -11.13 -14.58 36.61
CA MET A 380 -11.60 -13.24 36.23
C MET A 380 -12.94 -13.22 35.48
N LEU A 381 -13.45 -14.38 35.03
CA LEU A 381 -14.55 -14.44 34.07
C LEU A 381 -15.87 -13.88 34.64
N GLU A 382 -16.12 -14.08 35.94
CA GLU A 382 -17.34 -13.56 36.58
C GLU A 382 -17.34 -12.04 36.72
N GLU A 383 -16.22 -11.44 37.13
CA GLU A 383 -16.13 -9.97 37.20
C GLU A 383 -16.21 -9.36 35.79
N PHE A 384 -15.61 -10.01 34.78
CA PHE A 384 -15.72 -9.54 33.39
C PHE A 384 -17.14 -9.64 32.84
N ARG A 385 -17.89 -10.71 33.18
CA ARG A 385 -19.31 -10.85 32.84
C ARG A 385 -20.14 -9.69 33.39
N GLN A 386 -19.87 -9.27 34.62
CA GLN A 386 -20.57 -8.12 35.24
C GLN A 386 -20.28 -6.81 34.50
N VAL A 387 -19.05 -6.62 34.00
CA VAL A 387 -18.71 -5.46 33.16
C VAL A 387 -19.49 -5.50 31.84
N LEU A 388 -19.55 -6.65 31.17
CA LEU A 388 -20.29 -6.80 29.92
C LEU A 388 -21.80 -6.57 30.10
N ALA A 389 -22.37 -6.92 31.26
CA ALA A 389 -23.76 -6.62 31.58
C ALA A 389 -24.06 -5.12 31.75
N GLY A 390 -23.01 -4.30 31.93
CA GLY A 390 -23.11 -2.86 32.12
C GLY A 390 -22.95 -2.02 30.84
N VAL A 391 -22.70 -2.64 29.68
CA VAL A 391 -22.51 -1.95 28.39
C VAL A 391 -23.59 -2.33 27.38
N GLU A 392 -23.83 -1.45 26.39
CA GLU A 392 -24.88 -1.64 25.39
C GLU A 392 -24.36 -2.30 24.10
N PHE A 393 -25.00 -3.38 23.68
CA PHE A 393 -24.68 -4.11 22.46
C PHE A 393 -25.57 -3.67 21.29
N HIS A 394 -24.95 -3.26 20.20
CA HIS A 394 -25.59 -2.81 18.98
C HIS A 394 -25.34 -3.81 17.84
N THR A 395 -26.26 -3.90 16.87
CA THR A 395 -26.06 -4.79 15.71
C THR A 395 -24.85 -4.35 14.88
N PRO A 396 -23.85 -5.23 14.66
CA PRO A 396 -22.71 -4.94 13.79
C PRO A 396 -23.15 -4.57 12.37
N ARG A 397 -22.54 -3.51 11.81
CA ARG A 397 -22.76 -3.02 10.45
C ARG A 397 -21.78 -3.62 9.45
N LEU A 398 -20.62 -4.07 9.94
CA LEU A 398 -19.61 -4.77 9.15
C LEU A 398 -19.66 -6.27 9.47
N PRO A 399 -19.69 -7.14 8.45
CA PRO A 399 -19.53 -8.58 8.61
C PRO A 399 -18.27 -8.93 9.40
N MET A 400 -18.39 -9.88 10.32
CA MET A 400 -17.27 -10.46 11.07
C MET A 400 -17.48 -11.96 11.29
N PRO A 401 -16.42 -12.77 11.46
CA PRO A 401 -16.54 -14.22 11.63
C PRO A 401 -17.42 -14.66 12.79
N ALA A 402 -17.51 -13.86 13.86
CA ALA A 402 -18.37 -14.13 15.01
C ALA A 402 -19.87 -14.06 14.68
N GLY A 403 -20.26 -13.31 13.65
CA GLY A 403 -21.66 -13.10 13.27
C GLY A 403 -22.53 -12.62 14.44
N ASP A 404 -23.76 -13.12 14.50
CA ASP A 404 -24.73 -12.77 15.56
C ASP A 404 -24.29 -13.20 16.96
N ALA A 405 -23.33 -14.14 17.08
CA ALA A 405 -22.83 -14.55 18.39
C ALA A 405 -22.12 -13.41 19.14
N ALA A 406 -21.62 -12.39 18.43
CA ALA A 406 -21.00 -11.21 19.05
C ALA A 406 -21.99 -10.38 19.88
N LEU A 407 -23.30 -10.52 19.66
CA LEU A 407 -24.35 -9.85 20.44
C LEU A 407 -24.62 -10.51 21.80
N ASP A 408 -24.12 -11.73 22.02
CA ASP A 408 -24.22 -12.44 23.29
C ASP A 408 -23.03 -12.07 24.20
N PRO A 409 -23.25 -11.44 25.37
CA PRO A 409 -22.17 -11.18 26.33
C PRO A 409 -21.34 -12.42 26.67
N GLU A 410 -21.94 -13.61 26.72
CA GLU A 410 -21.20 -14.84 27.01
C GLU A 410 -20.21 -15.23 25.92
N TYR A 411 -20.39 -14.75 24.68
CA TYR A 411 -19.37 -14.90 23.65
C TYR A 411 -18.07 -14.23 24.06
N TRP A 412 -18.13 -13.02 24.61
CA TRP A 412 -16.95 -12.25 25.02
C TRP A 412 -16.28 -12.80 26.28
N VAL A 413 -17.07 -13.39 27.19
CA VAL A 413 -16.52 -14.16 28.33
C VAL A 413 -15.78 -15.40 27.82
N ARG A 414 -16.39 -16.19 26.93
CA ARG A 414 -15.75 -17.35 26.30
C ARG A 414 -14.52 -16.95 25.49
N HIS A 415 -14.54 -15.82 24.81
CA HIS A 415 -13.43 -15.31 24.00
C HIS A 415 -12.15 -15.03 24.82
N ILE A 416 -12.26 -14.76 26.12
CA ILE A 416 -11.08 -14.66 27.01
C ILE A 416 -10.44 -16.03 27.28
N ARG A 417 -11.26 -17.07 27.35
CA ARG A 417 -10.91 -18.40 27.85
C ARG A 417 -10.58 -19.40 26.74
N ASN A 418 -11.25 -19.28 25.60
CA ASN A 418 -11.22 -20.24 24.51
C ASN A 418 -10.14 -19.92 23.49
N THR A 419 -9.80 -20.90 22.67
CA THR A 419 -8.81 -20.78 21.59
C THR A 419 -9.17 -19.68 20.59
N VAL A 420 -8.21 -18.78 20.28
CA VAL A 420 -8.32 -17.85 19.15
C VAL A 420 -8.18 -18.61 17.84
N ARG A 421 -9.25 -18.66 17.05
CA ARG A 421 -9.35 -19.43 15.80
C ARG A 421 -8.98 -18.59 14.56
N PHE A 422 -7.81 -17.94 14.57
CA PHE A 422 -7.40 -17.01 13.50
C PHE A 422 -7.38 -17.66 12.10
N THR A 423 -6.86 -18.89 11.97
CA THR A 423 -6.92 -19.64 10.70
C THR A 423 -8.36 -19.80 10.18
N GLY A 424 -9.31 -20.04 11.09
CA GLY A 424 -10.74 -20.14 10.76
C GLY A 424 -11.33 -18.79 10.35
N GLN A 425 -10.94 -17.70 11.01
CA GLN A 425 -11.33 -16.34 10.63
C GLN A 425 -10.85 -15.98 9.22
N ILE A 426 -9.60 -16.29 8.85
CA ILE A 426 -9.06 -16.05 7.51
C ILE A 426 -9.77 -16.91 6.46
N SER A 427 -10.02 -18.19 6.76
CA SER A 427 -10.78 -19.08 5.87
C SER A 427 -12.21 -18.56 5.64
N TRP A 428 -12.84 -18.01 6.68
CA TRP A 428 -14.15 -17.38 6.58
C TRP A 428 -14.10 -16.15 5.66
N LEU A 429 -13.09 -15.28 5.79
CA LEU A 429 -12.93 -14.12 4.90
C LEU A 429 -12.74 -14.52 3.43
N GLU A 430 -11.95 -15.56 3.16
CA GLU A 430 -11.75 -16.10 1.81
C GLU A 430 -13.04 -16.64 1.19
N GLN A 431 -13.88 -17.30 2.00
CA GLN A 431 -15.22 -17.76 1.60
C GLN A 431 -16.20 -16.61 1.34
N HIS A 432 -15.92 -15.42 1.85
CA HIS A 432 -16.72 -14.19 1.63
C HIS A 432 -16.07 -13.25 0.60
N ASP A 433 -15.34 -13.82 -0.37
CA ASP A 433 -14.76 -13.12 -1.50
C ASP A 433 -13.74 -12.03 -1.16
N THR A 434 -13.10 -12.12 0.00
CA THR A 434 -12.01 -11.22 0.36
C THR A 434 -10.77 -11.47 -0.51
N THR A 435 -10.23 -10.42 -1.11
CA THR A 435 -9.00 -10.45 -1.91
C THR A 435 -7.93 -9.50 -1.39
N LEU A 436 -8.34 -8.52 -0.56
CA LEU A 436 -7.49 -7.51 0.05
C LEU A 436 -7.59 -7.64 1.57
N TYR A 437 -6.44 -7.72 2.24
CA TYR A 437 -6.34 -7.92 3.68
C TYR A 437 -5.42 -6.83 4.24
N LEU A 438 -5.97 -5.95 5.06
CA LEU A 438 -5.22 -4.86 5.67
C LEU A 438 -5.09 -5.06 7.18
N GLU A 439 -3.88 -5.32 7.67
CA GLU A 439 -3.61 -5.40 9.10
C GLU A 439 -3.58 -4.00 9.73
N ILE A 440 -4.44 -3.81 10.71
CA ILE A 440 -4.56 -2.59 11.50
C ILE A 440 -3.81 -2.82 12.82
N GLY A 441 -2.69 -2.14 12.99
CA GLY A 441 -1.86 -2.30 14.18
C GLY A 441 -0.44 -1.76 14.01
N PRO A 442 0.43 -1.92 15.02
CA PRO A 442 1.79 -1.35 15.04
C PRO A 442 2.81 -2.08 14.15
N GLY A 443 2.41 -3.14 13.43
CA GLY A 443 3.30 -3.99 12.65
C GLY A 443 2.56 -4.87 11.63
N GLY A 444 3.20 -5.98 11.23
CA GLY A 444 2.71 -6.89 10.20
C GLY A 444 2.66 -8.37 10.59
N VAL A 445 2.30 -8.67 11.84
CA VAL A 445 2.31 -10.04 12.37
C VAL A 445 1.13 -10.84 11.81
N LEU A 446 -0.07 -10.27 11.76
CA LEU A 446 -1.25 -10.93 11.18
C LEU A 446 -1.11 -11.12 9.67
N THR A 447 -0.45 -10.21 8.98
CA THR A 447 -0.13 -10.25 7.55
C THR A 447 0.67 -11.52 7.27
N ALA A 448 1.74 -11.76 8.04
CA ALA A 448 2.54 -12.98 7.91
C ALA A 448 1.73 -14.25 8.23
N MET A 449 0.92 -14.24 9.30
CA MET A 449 0.12 -15.41 9.69
C MET A 449 -1.02 -15.73 8.69
N ALA A 450 -1.66 -14.71 8.13
CA ALA A 450 -2.71 -14.87 7.13
C ALA A 450 -2.14 -15.36 5.79
N GLN A 451 -0.93 -14.94 5.42
CA GLN A 451 -0.25 -15.39 4.20
C GLN A 451 -0.08 -16.92 4.15
N ASP A 452 0.16 -17.55 5.30
CA ASP A 452 0.30 -19.01 5.43
C ASP A 452 -1.04 -19.76 5.41
N THR A 453 -2.17 -19.04 5.54
CA THR A 453 -3.52 -19.61 5.56
C THR A 453 -4.25 -19.44 4.24
N ILE A 454 -4.08 -18.31 3.56
CA ILE A 454 -4.80 -17.99 2.33
C ILE A 454 -4.40 -18.95 1.20
N THR A 455 -5.40 -19.54 0.54
CA THR A 455 -5.20 -20.48 -0.56
C THR A 455 -5.38 -19.83 -1.93
N ARG A 456 -6.14 -18.73 -1.98
CA ARG A 456 -6.44 -17.93 -3.17
C ARG A 456 -5.18 -17.26 -3.70
N ALA A 457 -4.86 -17.57 -4.95
CA ALA A 457 -3.77 -16.90 -5.66
C ALA A 457 -4.09 -15.42 -5.90
N GLY A 458 -3.09 -14.56 -5.71
CA GLY A 458 -3.19 -13.13 -6.02
C GLY A 458 -3.89 -12.27 -4.96
N ALA A 459 -4.19 -12.81 -3.77
CA ALA A 459 -4.59 -11.99 -2.63
C ALA A 459 -3.49 -11.00 -2.25
N LEU A 460 -3.87 -9.78 -1.89
CA LEU A 460 -2.95 -8.73 -1.44
C LEU A 460 -3.12 -8.54 0.06
N LEU A 461 -2.04 -8.74 0.79
CA LEU A 461 -1.97 -8.53 2.24
C LEU A 461 -1.01 -7.38 2.51
N LEU A 462 -1.43 -6.43 3.34
CA LEU A 462 -0.67 -5.24 3.67
C LEU A 462 -0.76 -4.97 5.17
N PRO A 463 0.34 -4.59 5.84
CA PRO A 463 0.27 -3.95 7.14
C PRO A 463 0.05 -2.44 7.00
N THR A 464 -0.63 -1.82 7.96
CA THR A 464 -0.73 -0.36 8.05
C THR A 464 0.59 0.28 8.48
N LEU A 465 1.30 -0.37 9.43
CA LEU A 465 2.57 0.10 9.96
C LEU A 465 3.64 -0.99 9.89
N HIS A 466 4.90 -0.56 9.84
CA HIS A 466 6.05 -1.45 9.86
C HIS A 466 7.07 -0.96 10.88
N LYS A 467 7.56 -1.83 11.76
CA LYS A 467 8.49 -1.44 12.83
C LYS A 467 9.84 -0.86 12.36
N ASN A 468 10.22 -1.14 11.12
CA ASN A 468 11.50 -0.68 10.53
C ASN A 468 11.31 0.57 9.64
N HIS A 469 10.10 1.09 9.52
CA HIS A 469 9.80 2.27 8.71
C HIS A 469 9.16 3.35 9.59
N ASP A 470 9.38 4.61 9.21
CA ASP A 470 8.61 5.74 9.70
C ASP A 470 7.10 5.49 9.49
N GLU A 471 6.29 5.85 10.47
CA GLU A 471 4.85 5.54 10.49
C GLU A 471 4.11 6.30 9.39
N THR A 472 4.49 7.55 9.14
CA THR A 472 3.93 8.41 8.07
C THR A 472 4.23 7.80 6.71
N HIS A 473 5.45 7.32 6.51
CA HIS A 473 5.84 6.62 5.30
C HIS A 473 5.10 5.30 5.13
N ALA A 474 5.01 4.48 6.18
CA ALA A 474 4.36 3.17 6.13
C ALA A 474 2.87 3.29 5.75
N ILE A 475 2.13 4.18 6.40
CA ILE A 475 0.69 4.33 6.12
C ILE A 475 0.43 4.95 4.74
N THR A 476 1.27 5.89 4.29
CA THR A 476 1.18 6.49 2.94
C THR A 476 1.52 5.46 1.87
N ARG A 477 2.51 4.60 2.12
CA ARG A 477 2.83 3.45 1.26
C ARG A 477 1.66 2.49 1.15
N THR A 478 0.97 2.21 2.24
CA THR A 478 -0.22 1.35 2.24
C THR A 478 -1.34 1.94 1.38
N ALA A 479 -1.62 3.24 1.48
CA ALA A 479 -2.57 3.91 0.59
C ALA A 479 -2.12 3.84 -0.88
N ALA A 480 -0.82 3.97 -1.16
CA ALA A 480 -0.26 3.80 -2.48
C ALA A 480 -0.39 2.37 -3.03
N GLU A 481 -0.17 1.33 -2.20
CA GLU A 481 -0.30 -0.08 -2.60
C GLU A 481 -1.77 -0.40 -2.97
N LEU A 482 -2.72 0.11 -2.19
CA LEU A 482 -4.15 0.01 -2.51
C LEU A 482 -4.51 0.78 -3.80
N HIS A 483 -3.95 1.97 -3.99
CA HIS A 483 -4.18 2.74 -5.22
C HIS A 483 -3.71 2.00 -6.47
N VAL A 484 -2.50 1.42 -6.44
CA VAL A 484 -1.95 0.69 -7.59
C VAL A 484 -2.58 -0.69 -7.80
N SER A 485 -3.29 -1.22 -6.79
CA SER A 485 -4.15 -2.40 -6.94
C SER A 485 -5.51 -2.08 -7.57
N GLY A 486 -5.80 -0.81 -7.85
CA GLY A 486 -7.02 -0.37 -8.50
C GLY A 486 -8.02 0.34 -7.59
N MET A 487 -7.79 0.37 -6.28
CA MET A 487 -8.69 1.03 -5.33
C MET A 487 -8.69 2.55 -5.55
N GLU A 488 -9.86 3.16 -5.40
CA GLU A 488 -9.99 4.61 -5.36
C GLU A 488 -9.60 5.11 -3.97
N ILE A 489 -8.66 6.06 -3.93
CA ILE A 489 -8.19 6.70 -2.70
C ILE A 489 -8.55 8.18 -2.80
N ALA A 490 -9.05 8.75 -1.71
CA ALA A 490 -9.31 10.18 -1.61
C ALA A 490 -7.99 10.96 -1.44
N TRP A 491 -7.14 10.95 -2.47
CA TRP A 491 -5.80 11.54 -2.43
C TRP A 491 -5.79 13.04 -2.07
N LEU A 492 -6.88 13.76 -2.33
CA LEU A 492 -7.01 15.15 -1.86
C LEU A 492 -7.03 15.25 -0.33
N GLU A 493 -7.71 14.33 0.35
CA GLU A 493 -7.74 14.26 1.81
C GLU A 493 -6.37 13.82 2.35
N VAL A 494 -5.75 12.80 1.73
CA VAL A 494 -4.38 12.36 2.08
C VAL A 494 -3.39 13.51 1.98
N LEU A 495 -3.41 14.28 0.89
CA LEU A 495 -2.53 15.43 0.70
C LEU A 495 -2.83 16.54 1.72
N ALA A 496 -4.10 16.82 2.01
CA ALA A 496 -4.47 17.81 3.03
C ALA A 496 -3.95 17.42 4.43
N ASP A 497 -4.07 16.14 4.78
CA ASP A 497 -3.56 15.55 6.02
C ASP A 497 -2.03 15.59 6.11
N LEU A 498 -1.33 15.41 4.99
CA LEU A 498 0.13 15.63 4.86
C LEU A 498 0.52 17.12 4.87
N GLY A 499 -0.45 18.03 5.03
CA GLY A 499 -0.25 19.46 5.10
C GLY A 499 -0.03 20.15 3.74
N VAL A 500 -0.27 19.45 2.62
CA VAL A 500 -0.20 20.02 1.26
C VAL A 500 -1.38 20.96 1.06
N THR A 501 -1.11 22.27 1.05
CA THR A 501 -2.17 23.28 0.92
C THR A 501 -2.44 23.63 -0.55
N PRO A 502 -3.71 23.74 -0.97
CA PRO A 502 -4.08 24.03 -2.35
C PRO A 502 -3.98 25.53 -2.67
N SER A 503 -2.77 26.09 -2.58
CA SER A 503 -2.57 27.49 -2.98
C SER A 503 -2.22 27.63 -4.45
N HIS A 504 -1.51 26.67 -5.08
CA HIS A 504 -1.20 26.76 -6.53
C HIS A 504 -1.09 25.39 -7.22
N ARG A 505 -1.92 25.17 -8.25
CA ARG A 505 -1.69 24.11 -9.25
C ARG A 505 -0.61 24.56 -10.23
N VAL A 506 0.21 23.63 -10.70
CA VAL A 506 1.22 23.84 -11.73
C VAL A 506 0.81 23.14 -13.02
N GLU A 507 1.13 23.76 -14.16
CA GLU A 507 0.87 23.14 -15.46
C GLU A 507 1.83 21.96 -15.66
N LEU A 508 1.30 20.74 -15.61
CA LEU A 508 2.07 19.52 -15.78
C LEU A 508 2.22 19.14 -17.27
N PRO A 509 3.22 18.30 -17.65
CA PRO A 509 3.37 17.83 -19.02
C PRO A 509 2.19 16.96 -19.47
N THR A 510 1.81 17.07 -20.74
CA THR A 510 0.76 16.25 -21.36
C THR A 510 1.16 14.76 -21.46
N TYR A 511 0.16 13.90 -21.63
CA TYR A 511 0.29 12.45 -21.72
C TYR A 511 1.34 11.96 -22.73
N ALA A 512 2.13 10.96 -22.33
CA ALA A 512 3.15 10.30 -23.14
C ALA A 512 2.54 9.30 -24.16
N PHE A 513 1.94 9.81 -25.24
CA PHE A 513 1.40 8.95 -26.31
C PHE A 513 2.45 8.02 -26.95
N GLN A 514 2.18 6.72 -26.91
CA GLN A 514 2.95 5.66 -27.59
C GLN A 514 2.55 5.61 -29.07
N ARG A 515 3.20 6.47 -29.87
CA ARG A 515 2.81 6.70 -31.27
C ARG A 515 3.26 5.55 -32.16
N ARG A 516 2.33 5.06 -32.99
CA ARG A 516 2.62 4.22 -34.15
C ARG A 516 2.19 4.96 -35.41
N ARG A 517 2.88 4.71 -36.52
CA ARG A 517 2.50 5.28 -37.81
C ARG A 517 1.28 4.54 -38.34
N TYR A 518 0.12 5.19 -38.30
CA TYR A 518 -1.08 4.74 -38.99
C TYR A 518 -1.22 5.53 -40.29
N TRP A 519 -1.03 4.85 -41.42
CA TRP A 519 -1.15 5.46 -42.74
C TRP A 519 -1.68 4.43 -43.73
N LEU A 520 -2.78 4.73 -44.42
CA LEU A 520 -3.29 3.90 -45.51
C LEU A 520 -2.29 3.97 -46.68
N LYS A 521 -1.64 2.84 -47.00
CA LYS A 521 -0.84 2.72 -48.22
C LYS A 521 -1.83 2.56 -49.37
N GLU A 522 -1.77 3.46 -50.35
CA GLU A 522 -2.58 3.56 -51.58
C GLU A 522 -3.89 2.74 -51.61
N THR A 523 -5.01 3.45 -51.66
CA THR A 523 -6.27 2.87 -52.17
C THR A 523 -5.99 2.25 -53.53
N VAL A 524 -5.89 0.92 -53.60
CA VAL A 524 -6.07 0.18 -54.84
C VAL A 524 -7.41 0.65 -55.38
N GLY A 525 -7.37 1.36 -56.51
CA GLY A 525 -8.56 1.91 -57.14
C GLY A 525 -9.54 0.77 -57.38
N VAL A 526 -10.59 0.71 -56.58
CA VAL A 526 -11.74 -0.14 -56.87
C VAL A 526 -12.42 0.50 -58.08
N SER A 527 -12.06 0.00 -59.26
CA SER A 527 -12.88 0.13 -60.45
C SER A 527 -14.32 -0.21 -60.05
N ALA A 528 -15.22 0.76 -60.21
CA ALA A 528 -16.66 0.57 -60.04
C ALA A 528 -17.12 -0.57 -60.96
N GLY A 529 -17.19 -1.79 -60.41
CA GLY A 529 -17.37 -3.01 -61.16
C GLY A 529 -18.01 -4.09 -60.32
N ARG A 530 -19.35 -4.02 -60.26
CA ARG A 530 -20.31 -5.03 -59.77
C ARG A 530 -20.33 -5.31 -58.27
N LEU A 531 -21.36 -4.71 -57.65
CA LEU A 531 -22.01 -5.23 -56.45
C LEU A 531 -22.61 -6.60 -56.77
N ASN A 532 -22.13 -7.64 -56.08
CA ASN A 532 -22.95 -8.76 -55.60
C ASN A 532 -22.18 -9.53 -54.52
N GLU A 533 -22.83 -9.66 -53.36
CA GLU A 533 -22.91 -10.84 -52.46
C GLU A 533 -21.60 -11.61 -52.21
N THR A 534 -21.08 -11.76 -50.99
CA THR A 534 -21.75 -12.21 -49.75
C THR A 534 -20.96 -11.74 -48.53
N ALA A 535 -21.68 -11.33 -47.48
CA ALA A 535 -21.14 -11.22 -46.13
C ALA A 535 -20.83 -12.62 -45.60
N ASP A 536 -19.65 -12.81 -44.99
CA ASP A 536 -19.53 -13.79 -43.93
C ASP A 536 -18.50 -13.36 -42.88
N ALA A 537 -18.93 -13.50 -41.63
CA ALA A 537 -18.25 -13.05 -40.43
C ALA A 537 -17.45 -14.22 -39.83
N ALA A 538 -16.13 -14.20 -39.94
CA ALA A 538 -15.25 -15.09 -39.17
C ALA A 538 -13.79 -14.62 -39.24
N ALA A 539 -13.42 -13.60 -38.45
CA ALA A 539 -12.02 -13.31 -38.15
C ALA A 539 -11.90 -12.43 -36.88
N ASP A 540 -12.51 -12.86 -35.78
CA ASP A 540 -12.28 -12.30 -34.45
C ASP A 540 -12.49 -13.41 -33.43
N LYS A 541 -11.52 -14.34 -33.35
CA LYS A 541 -11.38 -15.34 -32.27
C LYS A 541 -10.12 -16.19 -32.47
N GLU A 542 -8.92 -15.59 -32.46
CA GLU A 542 -7.69 -16.39 -32.26
C GLU A 542 -6.44 -15.61 -31.81
N VAL A 543 -6.57 -14.35 -31.36
CA VAL A 543 -5.41 -13.57 -30.84
C VAL A 543 -5.54 -13.26 -29.33
N ALA A 544 -6.60 -13.73 -28.66
CA ALA A 544 -6.90 -13.34 -27.27
C ALA A 544 -6.53 -14.37 -26.18
N GLU A 545 -6.04 -15.57 -26.51
CA GLU A 545 -5.80 -16.61 -25.48
C GLU A 545 -4.33 -17.03 -25.25
N SER A 546 -3.35 -16.52 -26.02
CA SER A 546 -1.92 -16.86 -25.80
C SER A 546 -1.12 -15.83 -24.97
N ALA A 547 -1.72 -14.69 -24.62
CA ALA A 547 -1.07 -13.62 -23.86
C ALA A 547 -0.75 -13.91 -22.36
N PRO A 548 -1.45 -14.79 -21.61
CA PRO A 548 -1.16 -14.96 -20.18
C PRO A 548 0.11 -15.78 -19.91
N GLN A 549 0.61 -16.54 -20.89
CA GLN A 549 1.75 -17.44 -20.71
C GLN A 549 3.09 -16.78 -21.07
N ALA A 550 3.12 -15.90 -22.08
CA ALA A 550 4.33 -15.18 -22.50
C ALA A 550 4.83 -14.16 -21.45
N ALA A 551 3.93 -13.53 -20.69
CA ALA A 551 4.30 -12.60 -19.63
C ALA A 551 4.94 -13.30 -18.41
N ARG A 552 4.62 -14.58 -18.19
CA ARG A 552 5.10 -15.39 -17.05
C ARG A 552 6.59 -15.71 -17.12
N TYR A 553 7.20 -15.66 -18.31
CA TYR A 553 8.58 -16.08 -18.56
C TYR A 553 9.52 -14.94 -18.99
N ALA A 554 9.06 -13.68 -19.02
CA ALA A 554 9.87 -12.55 -19.48
C ALA A 554 11.20 -12.39 -18.70
N GLY A 555 11.21 -12.68 -17.39
CA GLY A 555 12.41 -12.69 -16.55
C GLY A 555 13.36 -13.87 -16.86
N ALA A 556 12.81 -15.06 -17.11
CA ALA A 556 13.57 -16.25 -17.51
C ALA A 556 14.29 -16.08 -18.86
N PHE A 557 13.72 -15.27 -19.77
CA PHE A 557 14.33 -14.94 -21.06
C PHE A 557 15.42 -13.86 -21.00
N ALA A 558 15.54 -13.09 -19.91
CA ALA A 558 16.58 -12.06 -19.79
C ALA A 558 17.99 -12.65 -19.56
N PHE A 559 18.07 -13.81 -18.91
CA PHE A 559 19.32 -14.53 -18.62
C PHE A 559 19.54 -15.72 -19.57
N ALA A 560 18.62 -15.92 -20.52
CA ALA A 560 18.64 -16.96 -21.53
C ALA A 560 19.74 -16.70 -22.58
N GLY A 561 20.80 -17.53 -22.57
CA GLY A 561 21.88 -17.48 -23.58
C GLY A 561 23.15 -16.73 -23.13
N MET A 562 23.19 -16.29 -21.87
CA MET A 562 24.41 -15.77 -21.23
C MET A 562 25.35 -16.91 -20.81
N SER A 563 26.64 -16.60 -20.66
CA SER A 563 27.56 -17.52 -19.98
C SER A 563 27.12 -17.70 -18.52
N GLN A 564 27.48 -18.83 -17.90
CA GLN A 564 27.12 -19.12 -16.51
C GLN A 564 27.61 -18.04 -15.54
N GLU A 565 28.78 -17.44 -15.80
CA GLU A 565 29.34 -16.34 -15.01
C GLU A 565 28.58 -15.03 -15.20
N ASP A 566 28.12 -14.73 -16.42
CA ASP A 566 27.33 -13.53 -16.70
C ASP A 566 25.91 -13.64 -16.11
N ALA A 567 25.28 -14.81 -16.22
CA ALA A 567 23.96 -15.08 -15.67
C ALA A 567 23.94 -15.01 -14.14
N ASN A 568 24.93 -15.62 -13.46
CA ASN A 568 25.06 -15.55 -12.01
C ASN A 568 25.29 -14.12 -11.51
N ARG A 569 26.13 -13.34 -12.19
CA ARG A 569 26.38 -11.94 -11.85
C ARG A 569 25.14 -11.07 -12.05
N GLY A 570 24.41 -11.28 -13.14
CA GLY A 570 23.15 -10.58 -13.40
C GLY A 570 22.06 -10.91 -12.39
N LEU A 571 21.94 -12.18 -11.99
CA LEU A 571 21.00 -12.62 -10.95
C LEU A 571 21.39 -12.11 -9.57
N LEU A 572 22.68 -12.09 -9.22
CA LEU A 572 23.15 -11.51 -7.97
C LEU A 572 22.86 -10.01 -7.91
N ASP A 573 23.09 -9.28 -8.99
CA ASP A 573 22.73 -7.87 -9.07
C ASP A 573 21.22 -7.64 -8.90
N LEU A 574 20.39 -8.46 -9.56
CA LEU A 574 18.93 -8.42 -9.39
C LEU A 574 18.51 -8.69 -7.94
N VAL A 575 19.08 -9.74 -7.32
CA VAL A 575 18.86 -10.08 -5.91
C VAL A 575 19.23 -8.89 -5.02
N ARG A 576 20.41 -8.29 -5.20
CA ARG A 576 20.87 -7.14 -4.40
C ARG A 576 20.00 -5.91 -4.57
N ARG A 577 19.52 -5.62 -5.79
CA ARG A 577 18.56 -4.54 -6.04
C ARG A 577 17.24 -4.74 -5.29
N HIS A 578 16.71 -5.96 -5.30
CA HIS A 578 15.49 -6.28 -4.55
C HIS A 578 15.71 -6.26 -3.03
N ILE A 579 16.89 -6.67 -2.54
CA ILE A 579 17.24 -6.55 -1.12
C ILE A 579 17.32 -5.07 -0.71
N ALA A 580 18.04 -4.25 -1.49
CA ALA A 580 18.17 -2.83 -1.24
C ALA A 580 16.81 -2.13 -1.23
N ALA A 581 15.91 -2.50 -2.14
CA ALA A 581 14.55 -1.97 -2.17
C ALA A 581 13.72 -2.33 -0.92
N VAL A 582 13.91 -3.53 -0.33
CA VAL A 582 13.18 -3.95 0.88
C VAL A 582 13.79 -3.34 2.15
N LEU A 583 15.12 -3.16 2.18
CA LEU A 583 15.84 -2.55 3.30
C LEU A 583 15.93 -1.02 3.21
N GLU A 584 15.32 -0.43 2.19
CA GLU A 584 15.37 1.00 1.87
C GLU A 584 16.79 1.57 1.74
N HIS A 585 17.74 0.77 1.25
CA HIS A 585 19.06 1.25 0.87
C HIS A 585 19.01 2.02 -0.45
N ASP A 586 19.76 3.13 -0.52
CA ASP A 586 19.83 3.98 -1.71
C ASP A 586 20.54 3.28 -2.89
N SER A 587 21.31 2.22 -2.62
CA SER A 587 22.06 1.51 -3.65
C SER A 587 22.25 0.01 -3.33
N PRO A 588 22.22 -0.87 -4.35
CA PRO A 588 22.47 -2.30 -4.20
C PRO A 588 23.89 -2.63 -3.73
N GLU A 589 24.83 -1.72 -3.93
CA GLU A 589 26.23 -1.87 -3.49
C GLU A 589 26.37 -1.94 -1.97
N GLN A 590 25.41 -1.37 -1.23
CA GLN A 590 25.38 -1.41 0.25
C GLN A 590 25.02 -2.80 0.79
N VAL A 591 24.50 -3.70 -0.05
CA VAL A 591 24.11 -5.06 0.33
C VAL A 591 25.32 -5.98 0.27
N ALA A 592 25.74 -6.52 1.41
CA ALA A 592 26.77 -7.55 1.49
C ALA A 592 26.27 -8.86 0.87
N VAL A 593 27.10 -9.51 0.06
CA VAL A 593 26.71 -10.66 -0.79
C VAL A 593 26.79 -12.00 -0.07
N ASP A 594 27.60 -12.07 0.98
CA ASP A 594 27.96 -13.24 1.78
C ASP A 594 27.34 -13.23 3.19
N ALA A 595 26.74 -12.10 3.59
CA ALA A 595 26.07 -11.98 4.87
C ALA A 595 24.70 -12.71 4.86
N PRO A 596 24.38 -13.47 5.92
CA PRO A 596 23.05 -14.04 6.08
C PRO A 596 21.95 -12.98 6.08
N PHE A 597 20.79 -13.26 5.48
CA PHE A 597 19.66 -12.31 5.43
C PHE A 597 19.30 -11.72 6.81
N LYS A 598 19.36 -12.52 7.87
CA LYS A 598 19.11 -12.07 9.25
C LYS A 598 20.11 -11.00 9.72
N GLN A 599 21.37 -11.08 9.28
CA GLN A 599 22.41 -10.08 9.59
C GLN A 599 22.26 -8.83 8.72
N LEU A 600 21.67 -8.97 7.53
CA LEU A 600 21.28 -7.84 6.68
C LEU A 600 20.06 -7.08 7.22
N GLY A 601 19.43 -7.54 8.31
CA GLY A 601 18.29 -6.88 8.95
C GLY A 601 16.93 -7.43 8.53
N PHE A 602 16.87 -8.52 7.77
CA PHE A 602 15.60 -9.16 7.41
C PHE A 602 14.90 -9.72 8.64
N ASP A 603 13.61 -9.44 8.73
CA ASP A 603 12.67 -10.20 9.55
C ASP A 603 11.74 -11.05 8.67
N SER A 604 10.78 -11.72 9.32
CA SER A 604 9.84 -12.62 8.65
C SER A 604 8.97 -11.93 7.61
N LEU A 605 8.62 -10.65 7.79
CA LEU A 605 7.79 -9.93 6.84
C LEU A 605 8.62 -9.45 5.65
N MET A 606 9.78 -8.85 5.91
CA MET A 606 10.72 -8.46 4.85
C MET A 606 11.11 -9.65 3.97
N SER A 607 11.26 -10.83 4.57
CA SER A 607 11.50 -12.10 3.88
C SER A 607 10.38 -12.45 2.91
N VAL A 608 9.12 -12.33 3.35
CA VAL A 608 7.94 -12.60 2.52
C VAL A 608 7.81 -11.58 1.39
N GLU A 609 7.96 -10.30 1.70
CA GLU A 609 7.90 -9.21 0.71
C GLU A 609 8.98 -9.36 -0.36
N PHE A 610 10.21 -9.64 0.06
CA PHE A 610 11.35 -9.89 -0.81
C PHE A 610 11.13 -11.11 -1.71
N CYS A 611 10.76 -12.26 -1.14
CA CYS A 611 10.55 -13.48 -1.92
C CYS A 611 9.42 -13.31 -2.94
N ALA A 612 8.33 -12.64 -2.56
CA ALA A 612 7.25 -12.33 -3.47
C ALA A 612 7.68 -11.38 -4.59
N ALA A 613 8.47 -10.34 -4.27
CA ALA A 613 8.98 -9.38 -5.26
C ALA A 613 9.98 -10.00 -6.24
N LEU A 614 10.96 -10.74 -5.71
CA LEU A 614 11.98 -11.41 -6.51
C LEU A 614 11.39 -12.53 -7.36
N GLY A 615 10.49 -13.35 -6.80
CA GLY A 615 9.79 -14.40 -7.53
C GLY A 615 9.06 -13.88 -8.78
N ARG A 616 8.39 -12.73 -8.66
CA ARG A 616 7.77 -12.05 -9.82
C ARG A 616 8.80 -11.59 -10.85
N ALA A 617 9.92 -11.03 -10.41
CA ALA A 617 10.97 -10.54 -11.31
C ALA A 617 11.60 -11.68 -12.15
N VAL A 618 11.76 -12.86 -11.55
CA VAL A 618 12.32 -14.03 -12.23
C VAL A 618 11.28 -14.92 -12.92
N GLY A 619 9.98 -14.71 -12.65
CA GLY A 619 8.89 -15.53 -13.21
C GLY A 619 8.69 -16.87 -12.51
N ALA A 620 9.16 -17.03 -11.27
CA ALA A 620 9.06 -18.27 -10.49
C ALA A 620 8.44 -18.03 -9.10
N ARG A 621 7.82 -19.06 -8.51
CA ARG A 621 7.30 -18.96 -7.14
C ARG A 621 8.45 -19.19 -6.16
N LEU A 622 8.81 -18.17 -5.40
CA LEU A 622 9.82 -18.28 -4.34
C LEU A 622 9.13 -18.29 -2.97
N PRO A 623 9.09 -19.43 -2.24
CA PRO A 623 8.56 -19.45 -0.88
C PRO A 623 9.50 -18.70 0.08
N SER A 624 8.97 -18.13 1.17
CA SER A 624 9.78 -17.47 2.19
C SER A 624 10.78 -18.42 2.87
N SER A 625 10.50 -19.74 2.83
CA SER A 625 11.42 -20.77 3.30
C SER A 625 12.74 -20.79 2.52
N ALA A 626 12.77 -20.30 1.27
CA ALA A 626 13.97 -20.31 0.43
C ALA A 626 15.13 -19.50 1.02
N LEU A 627 14.85 -18.46 1.81
CA LEU A 627 15.91 -17.69 2.49
C LEU A 627 16.55 -18.45 3.66
N TYR A 628 15.97 -19.57 4.09
CA TYR A 628 16.58 -20.44 5.07
C TYR A 628 17.47 -21.50 4.40
N ASP A 629 17.01 -22.04 3.28
CA ASP A 629 17.76 -23.02 2.48
C ASP A 629 18.94 -22.37 1.74
N HIS A 630 18.79 -21.10 1.38
CA HIS A 630 19.79 -20.26 0.72
C HIS A 630 20.01 -18.96 1.52
N PRO A 631 20.76 -19.03 2.63
CA PRO A 631 20.81 -17.95 3.62
C PRO A 631 21.53 -16.68 3.20
N THR A 632 22.27 -16.66 2.09
CA THR A 632 22.97 -15.47 1.59
C THR A 632 22.47 -15.03 0.20
N PRO A 633 22.62 -13.73 -0.15
CA PRO A 633 22.28 -13.24 -1.49
C PRO A 633 22.95 -14.01 -2.63
N GLU A 634 24.22 -14.39 -2.45
CA GLU A 634 24.97 -15.19 -3.43
C GLU A 634 24.40 -16.61 -3.58
N GLN A 635 24.09 -17.29 -2.48
CA GLN A 635 23.50 -18.64 -2.51
C GLN A 635 22.12 -18.64 -3.16
N LEU A 636 21.31 -17.60 -2.88
CA LEU A 636 19.99 -17.46 -3.49
C LEU A 636 20.08 -17.22 -5.00
N ALA A 637 21.01 -16.37 -5.45
CA ALA A 637 21.24 -16.13 -6.88
C ALA A 637 21.65 -17.42 -7.62
N GLN A 638 22.52 -18.24 -7.00
CA GLN A 638 22.94 -19.54 -7.54
C GLN A 638 21.77 -20.53 -7.62
N HIS A 639 20.90 -20.58 -6.60
CA HIS A 639 19.71 -21.43 -6.60
C HIS A 639 18.73 -21.03 -7.72
N LEU A 640 18.44 -19.73 -7.85
CA LEU A 640 17.56 -19.21 -8.91
C LEU A 640 18.10 -19.52 -10.31
N HIS A 641 19.42 -19.46 -10.50
CA HIS A 641 20.03 -19.89 -11.76
C HIS A 641 19.75 -21.37 -12.05
N GLY A 642 19.87 -22.25 -11.04
CA GLY A 642 19.56 -23.67 -11.16
C GLY A 642 18.10 -23.95 -11.53
N GLU A 643 17.15 -23.27 -10.87
CA GLU A 643 15.72 -23.40 -11.18
C GLU A 643 15.37 -22.93 -12.58
N LEU A 644 15.87 -21.75 -12.99
CA LEU A 644 15.61 -21.19 -14.32
C LEU A 644 16.22 -22.04 -15.46
N ALA A 645 17.34 -22.72 -15.19
CA ALA A 645 17.93 -23.69 -16.11
C ALA A 645 17.13 -25.00 -16.20
N GLY A 646 16.51 -25.45 -15.10
CA GLY A 646 15.65 -26.64 -15.03
C GLY A 646 14.34 -26.49 -15.80
N VAL A 647 13.68 -25.33 -15.70
CA VAL A 647 12.43 -25.02 -16.44
C VAL A 647 12.62 -25.04 -17.96
N ARG A 648 13.85 -24.76 -18.45
CA ARG A 648 14.21 -24.92 -19.88
C ARG A 648 14.26 -26.39 -20.34
N GLY A 649 14.61 -27.32 -19.45
CA GLY A 649 14.75 -28.74 -19.78
C GLY A 649 13.41 -29.43 -20.06
N GLU A 650 12.35 -29.02 -19.36
CA GLU A 650 11.00 -29.58 -19.54
C GLU A 650 10.27 -29.00 -20.76
N VAL A 651 10.52 -27.74 -21.11
CA VAL A 651 9.88 -27.10 -22.29
C VAL A 651 10.55 -27.51 -23.61
N ALA A 652 11.77 -28.02 -23.57
CA ALA A 652 12.57 -28.37 -24.75
C ALA A 652 12.54 -29.86 -25.16
N ALA A 653 11.75 -30.72 -24.52
CA ALA A 653 11.60 -32.12 -24.91
C ALA A 653 10.41 -32.31 -25.88
N PRO A 654 10.61 -32.56 -27.19
CA PRO A 654 9.54 -33.04 -28.04
C PRO A 654 9.38 -34.56 -27.83
N GLU A 655 8.12 -35.01 -27.77
CA GLU A 655 7.75 -36.42 -27.89
C GLU A 655 8.34 -37.02 -29.17
N ALA A 656 9.43 -37.77 -29.03
CA ALA A 656 9.80 -38.77 -30.01
C ALA A 656 9.00 -40.05 -29.69
N SER A 657 7.79 -40.17 -30.25
CA SER A 657 7.13 -41.47 -30.34
C SER A 657 7.71 -42.23 -31.54
N ASP A 658 8.48 -43.27 -31.25
CA ASP A 658 8.88 -44.28 -32.21
C ASP A 658 7.65 -44.91 -32.88
N ALA A 659 7.67 -44.95 -34.21
CA ALA A 659 6.84 -45.83 -35.01
C ALA A 659 7.70 -47.00 -35.49
N SER A 660 7.52 -48.17 -34.88
CA SER A 660 7.61 -49.51 -35.50
C SER A 660 7.03 -50.56 -34.56
#